data_AF-A0A3A4TB04-F1
#
_entry.id   AF-A0A3A4TB04-F1
#
_cell.length_a   1.000
_cell.length_b   1.000
_cell.length_c   1.000
_cell.angle_alpha   90.00
_cell.angle_beta   90.00
_cell.angle_gamma   90.00
#
_symmetry.space_group_name_H-M   'P 1'
#
loop_
_entity.id
_entity.type
_entity.pdbx_description
1 polymer ?
#
loop_
_entity_poly.entity_id
_entity_poly.type
_entity_poly.pdbx_seq_one_letter_code
_entity_poly.pdbx_strand_id
1 'polypeptide(L)'
;MIPYAYRTAGYAVKALSTFSKARIRTYGESLIPKGAVIFAINHFTRMETFFIPYYIYRLTRTPIWALADADLFDGGLGNLLDRLGAISTRNPNRDLLMVKSLLTGEASWVIFPEGRMVKNKKIYEKKHEKKGRFVIASPDGLHPPRTGTAALALRTEFYRERLRRMVDKAPEEAQRLKQMFGIDQIQPVLEHETCIVPVNVTYYPLRARENTLSRLAELFVGDLPGRMLEEAMTEGAMLLSGVDIDVRFGEPIRVSQYLKVAAIQADIGSAAAFDFDDDIPSISVMRKAAHKIMERYMSAIYQLTTVNHDHLFATLLRYLPRNTIDESQLRQRAYLVASLCRERIQLHWHESLVRNQISLLTDDRYNKFNNFLELAIQKKVVRKQENRVIVDAGYSEPSDFHRVRVDNPISVIANEIEPLTGLQELIKDLAGQPDIRIKYRIKEHLIKKAWFDFDRDYAEFFIDGQSKPKDVGRPFLIRGKRKDIGIVLVHGYMAAPLEVRALGHYLGGLGYRVFAPRLKGHGTAPEDLAAVEYIEWVESVEEGYAFMNEICRKVVVGGFSTGAGLALDLCARVKGLAGVFAISPPLKLQDFSARFVPAVNFWNKLMRKMNVESAKREFVENHPENPHINYFRNPISGIIELDRLMDQVADRLPNVQVPALVVQSLGDPVVNPSGSLKVFTRLGSKDKEYLMVNYGRHGIINGDQSERVFAAVGDFLSRLAATV
;
A
#
# COMPACT_ATOMS: atom_id res chain seq x y z
N MET A 1 -23.66 -15.63 31.15
CA MET A 1 -24.55 -16.15 30.08
C MET A 1 -24.07 -15.71 28.66
N ILE A 2 -22.77 -15.83 28.34
CA ILE A 2 -22.14 -15.19 27.13
C ILE A 2 -21.24 -16.10 26.24
N PRO A 3 -20.87 -17.37 26.56
CA PRO A 3 -20.07 -18.20 25.64
C PRO A 3 -20.75 -18.49 24.29
N TYR A 4 -22.09 -18.55 24.26
CA TYR A 4 -22.86 -18.80 23.05
C TYR A 4 -22.85 -17.60 22.10
N ALA A 5 -22.85 -16.37 22.62
CA ALA A 5 -22.87 -15.12 21.85
C ALA A 5 -21.67 -15.01 20.89
N TYR A 6 -20.45 -15.28 21.37
CA TYR A 6 -19.25 -15.25 20.54
C TYR A 6 -19.11 -16.43 19.57
N ARG A 7 -19.78 -17.57 19.82
CA ARG A 7 -19.82 -18.70 18.88
C ARG A 7 -20.71 -18.37 17.68
N THR A 8 -21.92 -17.83 17.88
CA THR A 8 -22.80 -17.37 16.78
C THR A 8 -22.23 -16.15 16.06
N ALA A 9 -21.63 -15.19 16.79
CA ALA A 9 -20.87 -14.10 16.21
C ALA A 9 -19.69 -14.61 15.35
N GLY A 10 -19.03 -15.69 15.77
CA GLY A 10 -17.98 -16.32 15.00
C GLY A 10 -18.44 -16.82 13.63
N TYR A 11 -19.68 -17.30 13.49
CA TYR A 11 -20.25 -17.66 12.18
C TYR A 11 -20.59 -16.43 11.34
N ALA A 12 -21.14 -15.36 11.93
CA ALA A 12 -21.43 -14.11 11.22
C ALA A 12 -20.16 -13.37 10.77
N VAL A 13 -19.12 -13.31 11.61
CA VAL A 13 -17.81 -12.73 11.27
C VAL A 13 -17.04 -13.64 10.31
N LYS A 14 -17.14 -14.97 10.44
CA LYS A 14 -16.59 -15.90 9.45
C LYS A 14 -17.30 -15.73 8.11
N ALA A 15 -18.62 -15.56 8.08
CA ALA A 15 -19.36 -15.19 6.87
C ALA A 15 -18.86 -13.86 6.30
N LEU A 16 -18.80 -12.77 7.08
CA LEU A 16 -18.26 -11.47 6.64
C LEU A 16 -16.82 -11.55 6.10
N SER A 17 -15.95 -12.32 6.75
CA SER A 17 -14.55 -12.51 6.30
C SER A 17 -14.44 -13.37 5.03
N THR A 18 -15.31 -14.38 4.88
CA THR A 18 -15.34 -15.26 3.69
C THR A 18 -15.96 -14.54 2.48
N PHE A 19 -16.96 -13.67 2.72
CA PHE A 19 -17.64 -12.88 1.69
C PHE A 19 -16.85 -11.65 1.22
N SER A 20 -16.07 -11.01 2.10
CA SER A 20 -15.31 -9.79 1.76
C SER A 20 -14.02 -10.03 0.98
N LYS A 21 -13.45 -11.25 1.04
CA LYS A 21 -12.04 -11.52 0.66
C LYS A 21 -11.07 -10.51 1.31
N ALA A 22 -11.46 -9.88 2.43
CA ALA A 22 -10.67 -8.85 3.07
C ALA A 22 -9.51 -9.51 3.82
N ARG A 23 -8.29 -9.00 3.64
CA ARG A 23 -7.12 -9.48 4.37
C ARG A 23 -6.90 -8.58 5.57
N ILE A 24 -7.21 -9.10 6.75
CA ILE A 24 -6.99 -8.38 8.00
C ILE A 24 -5.58 -8.68 8.48
N ARG A 25 -4.79 -7.62 8.71
CA ARG A 25 -3.43 -7.70 9.23
C ARG A 25 -3.37 -6.95 10.54
N THR A 26 -2.75 -7.58 11.53
CA THR A 26 -2.64 -7.07 12.89
C THR A 26 -1.18 -6.79 13.21
N TYR A 27 -0.94 -5.69 13.91
CA TYR A 27 0.41 -5.29 14.33
C TYR A 27 0.37 -4.82 15.79
N GLY A 28 1.43 -5.13 16.56
CA GLY A 28 1.51 -4.74 17.96
C GLY A 28 0.71 -5.62 18.92
N GLU A 29 0.35 -6.84 18.53
CA GLU A 29 -0.41 -7.78 19.39
C GLU A 29 0.29 -8.05 20.74
N SER A 30 1.63 -8.06 20.73
CA SER A 30 2.45 -8.23 21.93
C SER A 30 2.35 -7.07 22.92
N LEU A 31 1.83 -5.91 22.49
CA LEU A 31 1.64 -4.73 23.35
C LEU A 31 0.34 -4.78 24.15
N ILE A 32 -0.56 -5.72 23.86
CA ILE A 32 -1.82 -5.85 24.59
C ILE A 32 -1.52 -6.34 26.01
N PRO A 33 -1.77 -5.52 27.06
CA PRO A 33 -1.46 -5.90 28.42
C PRO A 33 -2.49 -6.92 28.93
N LYS A 34 -2.10 -7.71 29.94
CA LYS A 34 -3.03 -8.54 30.71
C LYS A 34 -3.78 -7.66 31.71
N GLY A 35 -5.05 -8.00 32.00
CA GLY A 35 -5.86 -7.32 33.00
C GLY A 35 -6.95 -6.43 32.39
N ALA A 36 -7.21 -5.28 33.03
CA ALA A 36 -8.32 -4.40 32.67
C ALA A 36 -7.96 -3.48 31.51
N VAL A 37 -8.49 -3.77 30.32
CA VAL A 37 -8.14 -3.05 29.09
C VAL A 37 -9.35 -2.35 28.48
N ILE A 38 -9.14 -1.08 28.12
CA ILE A 38 -10.04 -0.34 27.25
C ILE A 38 -9.32 -0.05 25.94
N PHE A 39 -9.82 -0.60 24.83
CA PHE A 39 -9.36 -0.35 23.48
C PHE A 39 -10.02 0.93 22.95
N ALA A 40 -9.24 1.98 22.76
CA ALA A 40 -9.68 3.23 22.16
C ALA A 40 -9.40 3.19 20.65
N ILE A 41 -10.45 3.15 19.82
CA ILE A 41 -10.32 2.83 18.38
C ILE A 41 -10.85 3.98 17.50
N ASN A 42 -10.16 4.34 16.42
CA ASN A 42 -10.75 5.24 15.41
C ASN A 42 -11.96 4.58 14.73
N HIS A 43 -12.96 5.38 14.39
CA HIS A 43 -14.21 4.88 13.82
C HIS A 43 -14.30 5.24 12.33
N PHE A 44 -13.82 4.36 11.43
CA PHE A 44 -13.79 4.64 9.99
C PHE A 44 -15.05 4.19 9.22
N THR A 45 -15.68 3.07 9.57
CA THR A 45 -17.02 2.68 9.10
C THR A 45 -17.92 2.28 10.27
N ARG A 46 -19.19 1.93 10.01
CA ARG A 46 -20.04 1.22 10.99
C ARG A 46 -19.63 -0.22 11.26
N MET A 47 -18.81 -0.80 10.38
CA MET A 47 -18.52 -2.23 10.42
C MET A 47 -17.62 -2.62 11.59
N GLU A 48 -16.74 -1.74 12.04
CA GLU A 48 -15.77 -1.96 13.12
C GLU A 48 -16.46 -2.44 14.39
N THR A 49 -17.61 -1.84 14.70
CA THR A 49 -18.44 -2.20 15.87
C THR A 49 -18.85 -3.67 15.85
N PHE A 50 -18.95 -4.29 14.68
CA PHE A 50 -19.32 -5.71 14.54
C PHE A 50 -18.12 -6.66 14.54
N PHE A 51 -17.02 -6.33 13.85
CA PHE A 51 -15.93 -7.29 13.64
C PHE A 51 -14.72 -7.10 14.57
N ILE A 52 -14.42 -5.88 15.03
CA ILE A 52 -13.24 -5.62 15.86
C ILE A 52 -13.33 -6.31 17.23
N PRO A 53 -14.46 -6.27 17.97
CA PRO A 53 -14.58 -6.99 19.24
C PRO A 53 -14.31 -8.49 19.10
N TYR A 54 -14.80 -9.12 18.03
CA TYR A 54 -14.53 -10.53 17.75
C TYR A 54 -13.05 -10.80 17.46
N TYR A 55 -12.39 -9.94 16.70
CA TYR A 55 -10.96 -10.08 16.41
C TYR A 55 -10.11 -9.94 17.68
N ILE A 56 -10.39 -8.95 18.52
CA ILE A 56 -9.68 -8.75 19.79
C ILE A 56 -9.95 -9.93 20.74
N TYR A 57 -11.18 -10.47 20.78
CA TYR A 57 -11.50 -11.68 21.55
C TYR A 57 -10.65 -12.88 21.09
N ARG A 58 -10.43 -13.06 19.77
CA ARG A 58 -9.58 -14.14 19.27
C ARG A 58 -8.12 -14.02 19.71
N LEU A 59 -7.62 -12.80 19.82
CA LEU A 59 -6.25 -12.50 20.26
C LEU A 59 -6.09 -12.67 21.78
N THR A 60 -7.02 -12.12 22.56
CA THR A 60 -6.90 -12.03 24.02
C THR A 60 -7.54 -13.20 24.77
N ARG A 61 -8.53 -13.86 24.18
CA ARG A 61 -9.44 -14.83 24.82
C ARG A 61 -10.26 -14.25 25.98
N THR A 62 -10.29 -12.94 26.13
CA THR A 62 -11.11 -12.21 27.11
C THR A 62 -12.37 -11.68 26.40
N PRO A 63 -13.57 -11.82 26.98
CA PRO A 63 -14.79 -11.23 26.41
C PRO A 63 -14.61 -9.72 26.13
N ILE A 64 -15.08 -9.25 24.98
CA ILE A 64 -14.91 -7.86 24.53
C ILE A 64 -16.27 -7.19 24.33
N TRP A 65 -16.64 -6.30 25.23
CA TRP A 65 -17.87 -5.52 25.11
C TRP A 65 -17.61 -4.21 24.38
N ALA A 66 -18.61 -3.69 23.66
CA ALA A 66 -18.46 -2.48 22.86
C ALA A 66 -19.49 -1.42 23.28
N LEU A 67 -19.07 -0.17 23.38
CA LEU A 67 -20.01 0.93 23.57
C LEU A 67 -20.52 1.44 22.23
N ALA A 68 -21.84 1.40 22.01
CA ALA A 68 -22.47 1.77 20.74
C ALA A 68 -23.57 2.85 20.93
N ASP A 69 -23.77 3.68 19.89
CA ASP A 69 -24.82 4.70 19.89
C ASP A 69 -26.20 4.05 20.07
N ALA A 70 -27.07 4.67 20.86
CA ALA A 70 -28.37 4.11 21.21
C ALA A 70 -29.27 3.91 19.98
N ASP A 71 -29.11 4.77 18.96
CA ASP A 71 -29.89 4.72 17.74
C ASP A 71 -29.55 3.47 16.88
N LEU A 72 -28.47 2.74 17.20
CA LEU A 72 -28.14 1.46 16.57
C LEU A 72 -28.91 0.27 17.16
N PHE A 73 -29.58 0.44 18.31
CA PHE A 73 -30.31 -0.64 18.97
C PHE A 73 -31.77 -0.78 18.50
N ASP A 74 -32.21 0.06 17.55
CA ASP A 74 -33.55 -0.01 16.99
C ASP A 74 -33.68 -1.15 15.95
N GLY A 75 -34.69 -1.99 16.10
CA GLY A 75 -35.01 -3.08 15.16
C GLY A 75 -34.15 -4.35 15.28
N GLY A 76 -34.08 -5.16 14.21
CA GLY A 76 -33.38 -6.45 14.21
C GLY A 76 -31.86 -6.37 14.42
N LEU A 77 -31.26 -5.19 14.23
CA LEU A 77 -29.83 -4.93 14.46
C LEU A 77 -29.47 -4.86 15.95
N GLY A 78 -30.38 -4.38 16.80
CA GLY A 78 -30.20 -4.37 18.26
C GLY A 78 -29.97 -5.78 18.80
N ASN A 79 -30.75 -6.76 18.34
CA ASN A 79 -30.59 -8.17 18.72
C ASN A 79 -29.23 -8.77 18.32
N LEU A 80 -28.64 -8.32 17.21
CA LEU A 80 -27.30 -8.75 16.80
C LEU A 80 -26.22 -8.07 17.66
N LEU A 81 -26.36 -6.78 17.92
CA LEU A 81 -25.47 -6.00 18.79
C LEU A 81 -25.45 -6.53 20.22
N ASP A 82 -26.61 -6.85 20.79
CA ASP A 82 -26.73 -7.48 22.11
C ASP A 82 -26.00 -8.83 22.15
N ARG A 83 -26.13 -9.64 21.09
CA ARG A 83 -25.40 -10.92 20.95
C ARG A 83 -23.89 -10.73 20.76
N LEU A 84 -23.44 -9.56 20.32
CA LEU A 84 -22.02 -9.21 20.17
C LEU A 84 -21.42 -8.57 21.42
N GLY A 85 -22.23 -8.37 22.47
CA GLY A 85 -21.81 -7.70 23.70
C GLY A 85 -21.72 -6.18 23.55
N ALA A 86 -22.47 -5.58 22.62
CA ALA A 86 -22.59 -4.14 22.53
C ALA A 86 -23.58 -3.60 23.56
N ILE A 87 -23.28 -2.46 24.16
CA ILE A 87 -24.09 -1.80 25.17
C ILE A 87 -24.42 -0.39 24.70
N SER A 88 -25.69 0.01 24.86
CA SER A 88 -26.19 1.32 24.45
C SER A 88 -25.62 2.46 25.29
N THR A 89 -25.24 3.56 24.65
CA THR A 89 -24.85 4.81 25.32
C THR A 89 -25.92 5.39 26.24
N ARG A 90 -27.21 5.06 26.04
CA ARG A 90 -28.35 5.51 26.88
C ARG A 90 -28.65 4.57 28.06
N ASN A 91 -27.90 3.47 28.24
CA ASN A 91 -28.11 2.59 29.39
C ASN A 91 -27.77 3.34 30.70
N PRO A 92 -28.71 3.47 31.66
CA PRO A 92 -28.50 4.24 32.89
C PRO A 92 -27.39 3.66 33.77
N ASN A 93 -27.17 2.34 33.72
CA ASN A 93 -26.17 1.63 34.52
C ASN A 93 -24.86 1.36 33.76
N ARG A 94 -24.66 2.00 32.60
CA ARG A 94 -23.50 1.79 31.72
C ARG A 94 -22.18 1.90 32.48
N ASP A 95 -21.97 3.01 33.17
CA ASP A 95 -20.68 3.31 33.80
C ASP A 95 -20.37 2.32 34.93
N LEU A 96 -21.38 1.97 35.72
CA LEU A 96 -21.26 0.97 36.79
C LEU A 96 -20.90 -0.40 36.20
N LEU A 97 -21.58 -0.83 35.13
CA LEU A 97 -21.32 -2.09 34.45
C LEU A 97 -19.91 -2.13 33.85
N MET A 98 -19.44 -1.03 33.26
CA MET A 98 -18.10 -0.89 32.71
C MET A 98 -17.03 -1.01 33.79
N VAL A 99 -17.17 -0.24 34.88
CA VAL A 99 -16.22 -0.26 35.99
C VAL A 99 -16.21 -1.65 36.65
N LYS A 100 -17.38 -2.23 36.90
CA LYS A 100 -17.51 -3.59 37.43
C LYS A 100 -16.75 -4.60 36.57
N SER A 101 -17.10 -4.70 35.28
CA SER A 101 -16.54 -5.72 34.39
C SER A 101 -15.03 -5.56 34.17
N LEU A 102 -14.51 -4.33 34.20
CA LEU A 102 -13.08 -4.06 34.16
C LEU A 102 -12.38 -4.43 35.48
N LEU A 103 -13.01 -4.20 36.64
CA LEU A 103 -12.45 -4.59 37.94
C LEU A 103 -12.42 -6.12 38.09
N THR A 104 -13.54 -6.79 37.79
CA THR A 104 -13.67 -8.24 37.92
C THR A 104 -12.95 -9.03 36.83
N GLY A 105 -12.56 -8.37 35.73
CA GLY A 105 -11.96 -9.02 34.56
C GLY A 105 -12.97 -9.81 33.72
N GLU A 106 -14.28 -9.61 33.94
CA GLU A 106 -15.36 -10.23 33.15
C GLU A 106 -15.25 -9.88 31.67
N ALA A 107 -14.89 -8.63 31.35
CA ALA A 107 -14.76 -8.15 29.99
C ALA A 107 -13.77 -6.98 29.85
N SER A 108 -13.11 -6.91 28.69
CA SER A 108 -12.46 -5.69 28.21
C SER A 108 -13.40 -4.91 27.31
N TRP A 109 -13.10 -3.63 27.07
CA TRP A 109 -14.02 -2.73 26.40
C TRP A 109 -13.46 -2.11 25.14
N VAL A 110 -14.26 -2.04 24.08
CA VAL A 110 -14.02 -1.24 22.88
C VAL A 110 -14.83 0.04 22.99
N ILE A 111 -14.15 1.17 22.86
CA ILE A 111 -14.77 2.50 22.85
C ILE A 111 -14.22 3.29 21.66
N PHE A 112 -15.12 3.94 20.95
CA PHE A 112 -14.79 4.87 19.88
C PHE A 112 -14.79 6.30 20.45
N PRO A 113 -13.62 6.89 20.77
CA PRO A 113 -13.54 8.17 21.48
C PRO A 113 -14.03 9.36 20.64
N GLU A 114 -14.14 9.17 19.33
CA GLU A 114 -14.75 10.14 18.42
C GLU A 114 -16.27 10.31 18.69
N GLY A 115 -16.87 9.39 19.45
CA GLY A 115 -18.20 9.52 20.06
C GLY A 115 -19.33 9.12 19.14
N ARG A 116 -19.63 9.96 18.14
CA ARG A 116 -20.56 9.65 17.04
C ARG A 116 -19.74 9.38 15.80
N MET A 117 -20.32 8.64 14.87
CA MET A 117 -19.70 8.43 13.55
C MET A 117 -19.22 9.73 12.97
N VAL A 118 -17.95 9.75 12.56
CA VAL A 118 -17.25 11.02 12.34
C VAL A 118 -17.65 11.63 11.01
N LYS A 119 -18.45 12.69 11.12
CA LYS A 119 -19.20 13.35 10.05
C LYS A 119 -18.44 14.49 9.35
N ASN A 120 -17.32 14.96 9.90
CA ASN A 120 -16.33 15.80 9.22
C ASN A 120 -15.07 15.84 10.10
N LYS A 121 -13.97 15.24 9.65
CA LYS A 121 -12.70 15.20 10.39
C LYS A 121 -11.92 16.50 10.10
N LYS A 122 -11.97 17.50 10.98
CA LYS A 122 -10.87 18.49 11.06
C LYS A 122 -10.18 18.28 12.39
N ILE A 123 -9.30 17.29 12.41
CA ILE A 123 -8.75 16.72 13.64
C ILE A 123 -7.69 17.66 14.22
N TYR A 124 -7.15 18.58 13.42
CA TYR A 124 -6.02 19.41 13.84
C TYR A 124 -6.19 20.89 13.45
N GLU A 125 -6.68 21.73 14.37
CA GLU A 125 -6.68 23.18 14.14
C GLU A 125 -5.39 23.82 14.71
N LYS A 126 -4.49 24.27 13.80
CA LYS A 126 -3.42 25.23 14.13
C LYS A 126 -4.00 26.64 14.17
N LYS A 127 -4.61 27.05 15.28
CA LYS A 127 -4.83 28.48 15.57
C LYS A 127 -3.93 28.90 16.73
N HIS A 128 -2.90 29.67 16.40
CA HIS A 128 -2.03 30.47 17.28
C HIS A 128 -1.23 29.80 18.42
N GLU A 129 -1.49 28.56 18.82
CA GLU A 129 -0.71 27.84 19.84
C GLU A 129 0.30 26.84 19.21
N LYS A 130 1.50 26.72 19.82
CA LYS A 130 2.55 25.77 19.39
C LYS A 130 2.16 24.28 19.48
N LYS A 131 0.96 23.95 19.98
CA LYS A 131 0.37 22.61 20.02
C LYS A 131 -1.06 22.68 19.48
N GLY A 132 -1.35 21.98 18.37
CA GLY A 132 -2.72 21.88 17.85
C GLY A 132 -3.63 21.10 18.79
N ARG A 133 -4.93 21.43 18.81
CA ARG A 133 -5.95 20.75 19.61
C ARG A 133 -6.79 19.81 18.73
N PHE A 134 -7.21 18.69 19.30
CA PHE A 134 -8.14 17.76 18.65
C PHE A 134 -9.54 18.33 18.64
N VAL A 135 -10.17 18.38 17.46
CA VAL A 135 -11.53 18.90 17.27
C VAL A 135 -12.31 17.95 16.37
N ILE A 136 -13.60 17.77 16.66
CA ILE A 136 -14.55 16.97 15.89
C ILE A 136 -15.67 17.90 15.42
N ALA A 137 -16.04 17.84 14.15
CA ALA A 137 -17.19 18.58 13.63
C ALA A 137 -18.49 17.79 13.83
N SER A 138 -19.54 18.48 14.29
CA SER A 138 -20.92 18.00 14.41
C SER A 138 -21.92 19.01 13.82
N PRO A 139 -23.18 18.62 13.59
CA PRO A 139 -24.25 19.56 13.20
C PRO A 139 -24.38 20.76 14.13
N ASP A 140 -24.08 20.58 15.42
CA ASP A 140 -24.15 21.62 16.47
C ASP A 140 -22.85 22.45 16.59
N GLY A 141 -21.86 22.20 15.72
CA GLY A 141 -20.58 22.91 15.70
C GLY A 141 -19.34 22.04 15.98
N LEU A 142 -18.21 22.69 16.19
CA LEU A 142 -16.91 22.08 16.50
C LEU A 142 -16.80 21.80 18.02
N HIS A 143 -16.50 20.56 18.40
CA HIS A 143 -16.36 20.15 19.80
C HIS A 143 -15.13 19.25 20.01
N PRO A 144 -14.52 19.21 21.21
CA PRO A 144 -13.40 18.31 21.49
C PRO A 144 -13.85 16.83 21.50
N PRO A 145 -12.95 15.87 21.23
CA PRO A 145 -13.26 14.45 21.39
C PRO A 145 -13.77 14.10 22.79
N ARG A 146 -14.59 13.06 22.87
CA ARG A 146 -15.18 12.68 24.16
C ARG A 146 -14.11 12.11 25.08
N THR A 147 -14.09 12.59 26.32
CA THR A 147 -13.20 12.08 27.38
C THR A 147 -13.74 10.80 28.03
N GLY A 148 -14.83 10.22 27.52
CA GLY A 148 -15.52 9.07 28.13
C GLY A 148 -14.58 7.89 28.41
N THR A 149 -13.77 7.50 27.42
CA THR A 149 -12.75 6.45 27.58
C THR A 149 -11.79 6.74 28.74
N ALA A 150 -11.25 7.96 28.80
CA ALA A 150 -10.33 8.36 29.86
C ALA A 150 -11.00 8.45 31.24
N ALA A 151 -12.22 8.99 31.30
CA ALA A 151 -12.98 9.15 32.53
C ALA A 151 -13.33 7.79 33.14
N LEU A 152 -13.76 6.83 32.32
CA LEU A 152 -14.08 5.47 32.76
C LEU A 152 -12.82 4.73 33.24
N ALA A 153 -11.73 4.83 32.48
CA ALA A 153 -10.48 4.21 32.90
C ALA A 153 -9.96 4.78 34.23
N LEU A 154 -10.06 6.10 34.42
CA LEU A 154 -9.71 6.78 35.69
C LEU A 154 -10.60 6.34 36.83
N ARG A 155 -11.92 6.21 36.61
CA ARG A 155 -12.88 5.77 37.64
C ARG A 155 -12.63 4.32 38.04
N THR A 156 -12.37 3.42 37.07
CA THR A 156 -11.99 2.03 37.34
C THR A 156 -10.71 1.96 38.18
N GLU A 157 -9.67 2.68 37.78
CA GLU A 157 -8.40 2.65 38.50
C GLU A 157 -8.50 3.31 39.88
N PHE A 158 -9.31 4.36 40.03
CA PHE A 158 -9.60 4.99 41.31
C PHE A 158 -10.21 3.98 42.31
N TYR A 159 -11.23 3.23 41.88
CA TYR A 159 -11.86 2.22 42.73
C TYR A 159 -10.93 1.03 43.02
N ARG A 160 -10.05 0.66 42.08
CA ARG A 160 -9.02 -0.37 42.30
C ARG A 160 -8.03 0.05 43.39
N GLU A 161 -7.49 1.26 43.31
CA GLU A 161 -6.58 1.81 44.32
C GLU A 161 -7.27 2.01 45.67
N ARG A 162 -8.55 2.40 45.66
CA ARG A 162 -9.36 2.55 46.89
C ARG A 162 -9.56 1.20 47.55
N LEU A 163 -9.98 0.17 46.81
CA LEU A 163 -10.07 -1.21 47.31
C LEU A 163 -8.73 -1.65 47.92
N ARG A 164 -7.60 -1.39 47.25
CA ARG A 164 -6.27 -1.73 47.76
C ARG A 164 -6.00 -1.14 49.15
N ARG A 165 -6.41 0.10 49.41
CA ARG A 165 -6.21 0.76 50.71
C ARG A 165 -7.24 0.41 51.76
N MET A 166 -8.49 0.24 51.35
CA MET A 166 -9.59 -0.01 52.29
C MET A 166 -9.49 -1.41 52.90
N VAL A 167 -8.89 -2.39 52.22
CA VAL A 167 -8.63 -3.73 52.79
C VAL A 167 -7.91 -3.64 54.13
N ASP A 168 -6.91 -2.76 54.24
CA ASP A 168 -6.13 -2.59 55.47
C ASP A 168 -6.72 -1.49 56.38
N LYS A 169 -7.23 -0.39 55.79
CA LYS A 169 -7.61 0.82 56.54
C LYS A 169 -9.06 0.82 57.05
N ALA A 170 -10.00 0.26 56.29
CA ALA A 170 -11.43 0.26 56.59
C ALA A 170 -12.13 -0.96 55.96
N PRO A 171 -12.02 -2.16 56.59
CA PRO A 171 -12.49 -3.41 56.00
C PRO A 171 -13.99 -3.45 55.67
N GLU A 172 -14.82 -2.75 56.46
CA GLU A 172 -16.27 -2.64 56.20
C GLU A 172 -16.56 -1.94 54.86
N GLU A 173 -15.85 -0.85 54.57
CA GLU A 173 -15.95 -0.14 53.29
C GLU A 173 -15.39 -0.99 52.14
N ALA A 174 -14.31 -1.73 52.36
CA ALA A 174 -13.80 -2.68 51.36
C ALA A 174 -14.85 -3.75 51.01
N GLN A 175 -15.58 -4.26 52.01
CA GLN A 175 -16.64 -5.25 51.81
C GLN A 175 -17.85 -4.64 51.09
N ARG A 176 -18.24 -3.40 51.39
CA ARG A 176 -19.29 -2.67 50.66
C ARG A 176 -18.92 -2.49 49.19
N LEU A 177 -17.70 -2.04 48.89
CA LEU A 177 -17.20 -1.89 47.51
C LEU A 177 -17.17 -3.24 46.77
N LYS A 178 -16.77 -4.33 47.44
CA LYS A 178 -16.84 -5.67 46.87
C LYS A 178 -18.27 -6.07 46.51
N GLN A 179 -19.25 -5.78 47.36
CA GLN A 179 -20.67 -6.05 47.07
C GLN A 179 -21.18 -5.19 45.90
N MET A 180 -20.87 -3.89 45.90
CA MET A 180 -21.27 -2.95 44.85
C MET A 180 -20.79 -3.38 43.46
N PHE A 181 -19.55 -3.88 43.36
CA PHE A 181 -18.98 -4.35 42.09
C PHE A 181 -19.12 -5.86 41.87
N GLY A 182 -19.67 -6.62 42.82
CA GLY A 182 -19.76 -8.09 42.72
C GLY A 182 -18.39 -8.77 42.62
N ILE A 183 -17.42 -8.36 43.44
CA ILE A 183 -16.07 -8.91 43.48
C ILE A 183 -16.01 -10.08 44.47
N ASP A 184 -15.88 -11.30 43.95
CA ASP A 184 -15.74 -12.52 44.75
C ASP A 184 -14.35 -12.60 45.42
N GLN A 185 -13.29 -12.45 44.61
CA GLN A 185 -11.90 -12.49 45.05
C GLN A 185 -11.21 -11.16 44.77
N ILE A 186 -10.61 -10.57 45.81
CA ILE A 186 -9.98 -9.25 45.70
C ILE A 186 -8.58 -9.31 45.08
N GLN A 187 -7.85 -10.40 45.29
CA GLN A 187 -6.46 -10.52 44.87
C GLN A 187 -6.26 -10.34 43.35
N PRO A 188 -7.04 -10.97 42.44
CA PRO A 188 -6.93 -10.74 41.00
C PRO A 188 -7.23 -9.29 40.59
N VAL A 189 -8.08 -8.59 41.35
CA VAL A 189 -8.38 -7.17 41.14
C VAL A 189 -7.20 -6.30 41.55
N LEU A 190 -6.39 -6.70 42.54
CA LEU A 190 -5.26 -5.89 42.99
C LEU A 190 -3.97 -6.14 42.20
N GLU A 191 -3.85 -7.24 41.49
CA GLU A 191 -2.65 -7.64 40.72
C GLU A 191 -2.52 -6.97 39.34
N HIS A 192 -3.59 -6.33 38.86
CA HIS A 192 -3.64 -5.70 37.55
C HIS A 192 -3.79 -4.19 37.65
N GLU A 193 -3.47 -3.49 36.56
CA GLU A 193 -3.73 -2.06 36.38
C GLU A 193 -4.74 -1.87 35.24
N THR A 194 -5.46 -0.75 35.27
CA THR A 194 -6.31 -0.33 34.16
C THR A 194 -5.47 0.38 33.09
N CYS A 195 -5.55 -0.12 31.86
CA CYS A 195 -4.82 0.43 30.72
C CYS A 195 -5.79 0.85 29.60
N ILE A 196 -5.43 1.93 28.90
CA ILE A 196 -6.03 2.28 27.61
C ILE A 196 -5.06 1.88 26.50
N VAL A 197 -5.52 1.04 25.56
CA VAL A 197 -4.75 0.67 24.38
C VAL A 197 -5.28 1.47 23.18
N PRO A 198 -4.50 2.41 22.61
CA PRO A 198 -4.88 3.07 21.38
C PRO A 198 -4.80 2.08 20.22
N VAL A 199 -5.83 2.07 19.36
CA VAL A 199 -5.91 1.19 18.20
C VAL A 199 -6.27 2.01 16.96
N ASN A 200 -5.53 1.81 15.88
CA ASN A 200 -5.87 2.35 14.57
C ASN A 200 -6.30 1.24 13.62
N VAL A 201 -7.40 1.46 12.91
CA VAL A 201 -7.91 0.64 11.82
C VAL A 201 -7.84 1.47 10.55
N THR A 202 -7.08 1.00 9.57
CA THR A 202 -6.94 1.62 8.25
C THR A 202 -7.40 0.68 7.14
N TYR A 203 -8.10 1.20 6.14
CA TYR A 203 -8.64 0.43 5.00
C TYR A 203 -7.96 0.82 3.69
N TYR A 204 -7.65 -0.16 2.84
CA TYR A 204 -7.09 0.11 1.51
C TYR A 204 -7.20 -1.09 0.54
N PRO A 205 -7.50 -0.90 -0.75
CA PRO A 205 -8.00 0.33 -1.36
C PRO A 205 -9.49 0.52 -1.10
N LEU A 206 -9.95 1.77 -1.01
CA LEU A 206 -11.38 2.05 -0.95
C LEU A 206 -11.98 1.93 -2.35
N ARG A 207 -13.06 1.17 -2.49
CA ARG A 207 -13.73 0.95 -3.78
C ARG A 207 -15.16 1.43 -3.72
N ALA A 208 -15.67 1.94 -4.83
CA ALA A 208 -17.10 2.16 -4.99
C ALA A 208 -17.61 1.16 -6.03
N ARG A 209 -18.14 0.01 -5.59
CA ARG A 209 -18.91 -0.87 -6.46
C ARG A 209 -20.31 -1.00 -5.91
N GLU A 210 -21.29 -0.67 -6.74
CA GLU A 210 -22.73 -0.63 -6.37
C GLU A 210 -23.35 -2.04 -6.29
N ASN A 211 -22.78 -3.03 -6.99
CA ASN A 211 -23.32 -4.40 -7.08
C ASN A 211 -23.14 -5.28 -5.81
N THR A 212 -22.62 -4.72 -4.70
CA THR A 212 -22.39 -5.45 -3.43
C THR A 212 -23.46 -5.20 -2.37
N LEU A 213 -24.24 -4.12 -2.51
CA LEU A 213 -25.34 -3.76 -1.62
C LEU A 213 -26.42 -4.86 -1.56
N SER A 214 -26.84 -5.35 -2.73
CA SER A 214 -27.85 -6.40 -2.85
C SER A 214 -27.41 -7.74 -2.24
N ARG A 215 -26.12 -8.07 -2.26
CA ARG A 215 -25.57 -9.30 -1.66
C ARG A 215 -25.37 -9.23 -0.14
N LEU A 216 -25.17 -8.03 0.41
CA LEU A 216 -25.18 -7.83 1.86
C LEU A 216 -26.59 -7.96 2.43
N ALA A 217 -27.60 -7.45 1.73
CA ALA A 217 -29.00 -7.56 2.13
C ALA A 217 -29.43 -9.03 2.28
N GLU A 218 -28.91 -9.95 1.45
CA GLU A 218 -29.18 -11.38 1.54
C GLU A 218 -28.60 -12.06 2.81
N LEU A 219 -27.54 -11.50 3.43
CA LEU A 219 -26.96 -12.03 4.67
C LEU A 219 -27.73 -11.57 5.92
N PHE A 220 -28.43 -10.44 5.82
CA PHE A 220 -29.29 -9.89 6.87
C PHE A 220 -30.76 -10.19 6.52
N VAL A 221 -31.12 -11.47 6.47
CA VAL A 221 -32.51 -11.89 6.23
C VAL A 221 -33.40 -11.44 7.39
N GLY A 222 -34.27 -10.47 7.12
CA GLY A 222 -35.36 -9.99 7.96
C GLY A 222 -35.78 -8.59 7.55
N ASP A 223 -37.09 -8.34 7.42
CA ASP A 223 -37.67 -7.02 7.09
C ASP A 223 -37.05 -5.90 7.94
N LEU A 224 -36.23 -5.04 7.33
CA LEU A 224 -35.59 -3.93 8.03
C LEU A 224 -35.56 -2.67 7.16
N PRO A 225 -36.59 -1.80 7.23
CA PRO A 225 -36.46 -0.41 6.83
C PRO A 225 -35.86 0.37 8.00
N GLY A 226 -34.55 0.64 7.92
CA GLY A 226 -33.85 1.52 8.85
C GLY A 226 -32.74 2.30 8.15
N ARG A 227 -32.82 3.63 8.15
CA ARG A 227 -31.85 4.56 7.52
C ARG A 227 -30.40 4.26 7.89
N MET A 228 -30.15 3.79 9.12
CA MET A 228 -28.81 3.45 9.61
C MET A 228 -28.23 2.16 8.99
N LEU A 229 -29.08 1.18 8.67
CA LEU A 229 -28.70 -0.09 8.06
C LEU A 229 -28.38 0.09 6.58
N GLU A 230 -29.18 0.89 5.87
CA GLU A 230 -28.85 1.32 4.51
C GLU A 230 -27.50 2.03 4.44
N GLU A 231 -27.23 2.96 5.37
CA GLU A 231 -25.95 3.66 5.45
C GLU A 231 -24.79 2.70 5.83
N ALA A 232 -24.98 1.77 6.78
CA ALA A 232 -23.97 0.78 7.14
C ALA A 232 -23.66 -0.20 5.99
N MET A 233 -24.69 -0.59 5.23
CA MET A 233 -24.53 -1.41 4.03
C MET A 233 -23.89 -0.61 2.89
N THR A 234 -24.18 0.69 2.77
CA THR A 234 -23.56 1.59 1.78
C THR A 234 -22.08 1.81 2.07
N GLU A 235 -21.71 2.00 3.34
CA GLU A 235 -20.31 2.06 3.79
C GLU A 235 -19.63 0.68 3.68
N GLY A 236 -20.31 -0.38 4.09
CA GLY A 236 -19.83 -1.76 4.03
C GLY A 236 -19.62 -2.25 2.59
N ALA A 237 -20.45 -1.83 1.64
CA ALA A 237 -20.28 -2.12 0.22
C ALA A 237 -18.95 -1.58 -0.34
N MET A 238 -18.40 -0.51 0.24
CA MET A 238 -17.06 0.01 -0.12
C MET A 238 -15.91 -0.92 0.30
N LEU A 239 -16.18 -1.87 1.20
CA LEU A 239 -15.20 -2.79 1.80
C LEU A 239 -15.21 -4.20 1.16
N LEU A 240 -16.14 -4.47 0.24
CA LEU A 240 -16.43 -5.83 -0.22
C LEU A 240 -15.82 -6.13 -1.59
N SER A 241 -14.49 -6.24 -1.62
CA SER A 241 -13.72 -7.22 -2.42
C SER A 241 -12.25 -6.80 -2.50
N GLY A 242 -11.39 -7.56 -1.81
CA GLY A 242 -9.93 -7.35 -1.89
C GLY A 242 -9.45 -6.06 -1.23
N VAL A 243 -10.08 -5.69 -0.12
CA VAL A 243 -9.63 -4.61 0.77
C VAL A 243 -8.73 -5.21 1.85
N ASP A 244 -7.55 -4.65 2.00
CA ASP A 244 -6.65 -4.92 3.12
C ASP A 244 -7.09 -4.03 4.30
N ILE A 245 -7.20 -4.61 5.50
CA ILE A 245 -7.55 -3.91 6.74
C ILE A 245 -6.38 -4.05 7.69
N ASP A 246 -5.69 -2.95 7.95
CA ASP A 246 -4.55 -2.91 8.87
C ASP A 246 -5.03 -2.43 10.24
N VAL A 247 -4.89 -3.28 11.26
CA VAL A 247 -5.22 -3.01 12.66
C VAL A 247 -3.93 -2.90 13.46
N ARG A 248 -3.63 -1.71 14.00
CA ARG A 248 -2.41 -1.44 14.77
C ARG A 248 -2.73 -1.13 16.22
N PHE A 249 -2.20 -1.95 17.13
CA PHE A 249 -2.23 -1.72 18.57
C PHE A 249 -1.01 -0.88 18.96
N GLY A 250 -1.22 0.20 19.71
CA GLY A 250 -0.16 1.05 20.24
C GLY A 250 0.18 0.75 21.69
N GLU A 251 1.17 1.50 22.18
CA GLU A 251 1.64 1.41 23.56
C GLU A 251 0.51 1.65 24.58
N PRO A 252 0.33 0.77 25.58
CA PRO A 252 -0.71 0.90 26.59
C PRO A 252 -0.45 2.12 27.49
N ILE A 253 -1.48 2.95 27.65
CA ILE A 253 -1.48 4.08 28.57
C ILE A 253 -1.96 3.57 29.94
N ARG A 254 -1.02 3.40 30.86
CA ARG A 254 -1.30 3.05 32.25
C ARG A 254 -1.99 4.22 32.96
N VAL A 255 -3.16 3.98 33.54
CA VAL A 255 -3.99 5.04 34.12
C VAL A 255 -3.52 5.40 35.54
N SER A 256 -2.93 4.45 36.26
CA SER A 256 -2.44 4.59 37.64
C SER A 256 -1.54 5.82 37.84
N GLN A 257 -0.70 6.15 36.84
CA GLN A 257 0.19 7.32 36.89
C GLN A 257 -0.55 8.66 37.00
N TYR A 258 -1.81 8.75 36.54
CA TYR A 258 -2.60 9.97 36.55
C TYR A 258 -3.37 10.17 37.87
N LEU A 259 -3.41 9.17 38.75
CA LEU A 259 -4.07 9.25 40.05
C LEU A 259 -3.16 9.80 41.15
N LYS A 260 -1.86 9.98 40.91
CA LYS A 260 -0.86 10.39 41.92
C LYS A 260 -1.03 11.82 42.47
N VAL A 261 -2.04 12.56 42.03
CA VAL A 261 -2.32 13.93 42.50
C VAL A 261 -2.88 13.90 43.92
N ALA A 262 -2.37 14.75 44.81
CA ALA A 262 -2.71 14.76 46.24
C ALA A 262 -4.22 14.75 46.55
N ALA A 263 -5.01 15.55 45.81
CA ALA A 263 -6.47 15.58 45.97
C ALA A 263 -7.14 14.23 45.67
N ILE A 264 -6.72 13.55 44.60
CA ILE A 264 -7.24 12.21 44.24
C ILE A 264 -6.77 11.19 45.28
N GLN A 265 -5.52 11.29 45.72
CA GLN A 265 -4.94 10.39 46.73
C GLN A 265 -5.64 10.51 48.09
N ALA A 266 -6.09 11.72 48.47
CA ALA A 266 -6.89 11.96 49.65
C ALA A 266 -8.24 11.23 49.56
N ASP A 267 -8.94 11.35 48.43
CA ASP A 267 -10.22 10.66 48.19
C ASP A 267 -10.08 9.14 48.18
N ILE A 268 -9.03 8.60 47.53
CA ILE A 268 -8.71 7.16 47.55
C ILE A 268 -8.46 6.68 48.99
N GLY A 269 -7.83 7.51 49.83
CA GLY A 269 -7.54 7.19 51.23
C GLY A 269 -8.66 7.49 52.23
N SER A 270 -9.75 8.14 51.82
CA SER A 270 -10.84 8.52 52.72
C SER A 270 -11.65 7.30 53.16
N ALA A 271 -11.97 7.17 54.44
CA ALA A 271 -12.83 6.11 54.95
C ALA A 271 -14.34 6.39 54.79
N ALA A 272 -14.71 7.60 54.31
CA ALA A 272 -16.10 7.95 54.08
C ALA A 272 -16.70 7.07 52.96
N ALA A 273 -17.88 6.51 53.21
CA ALA A 273 -18.65 5.78 52.21
C ALA A 273 -19.33 6.76 51.25
N PHE A 274 -19.24 6.48 49.95
CA PHE A 274 -20.00 7.14 48.89
C PHE A 274 -20.45 6.09 47.87
N ASP A 275 -21.67 6.22 47.37
CA ASP A 275 -22.23 5.37 46.34
C ASP A 275 -21.61 5.67 44.97
N PHE A 276 -21.86 4.80 43.99
CA PHE A 276 -21.17 4.89 42.71
C PHE A 276 -21.34 6.26 42.07
N ASP A 277 -22.57 6.78 42.01
CA ASP A 277 -22.95 8.04 41.34
C ASP A 277 -22.77 9.30 42.19
N ASP A 278 -22.25 9.17 43.41
CA ASP A 278 -21.94 10.32 44.26
C ASP A 278 -20.78 11.14 43.69
N ASP A 279 -20.82 12.45 43.95
CA ASP A 279 -19.76 13.35 43.53
C ASP A 279 -18.47 13.11 44.32
N ILE A 280 -17.42 12.69 43.61
CA ILE A 280 -16.07 12.59 44.17
C ILE A 280 -15.51 14.01 44.34
N PRO A 281 -15.00 14.41 45.53
CA PRO A 281 -14.48 15.77 45.75
C PRO A 281 -13.40 16.19 44.73
N SER A 282 -12.54 15.26 44.32
CA SER A 282 -11.51 15.47 43.29
C SER A 282 -12.00 15.36 41.83
N ILE A 283 -13.30 15.29 41.56
CA ILE A 283 -13.86 15.08 40.20
C ILE A 283 -13.36 16.14 39.20
N SER A 284 -13.19 17.39 39.63
CA SER A 284 -12.66 18.47 38.79
C SER A 284 -11.20 18.22 38.36
N VAL A 285 -10.40 17.63 39.24
CA VAL A 285 -9.01 17.23 38.99
C VAL A 285 -8.97 15.98 38.09
N MET A 286 -9.85 15.00 38.34
CA MET A 286 -9.99 13.82 37.50
C MET A 286 -10.43 14.18 36.07
N ARG A 287 -11.33 15.15 35.89
CA ARG A 287 -11.73 15.67 34.57
C ARG A 287 -10.54 16.29 33.82
N LYS A 288 -9.65 17.02 34.51
CA LYS A 288 -8.41 17.54 33.90
C LYS A 288 -7.44 16.42 33.51
N ALA A 289 -7.30 15.39 34.34
CA ALA A 289 -6.51 14.22 34.01
C ALA A 289 -7.09 13.46 32.80
N ALA A 290 -8.41 13.32 32.73
CA ALA A 290 -9.12 12.67 31.63
C ALA A 290 -8.85 13.37 30.28
N HIS A 291 -8.84 14.71 30.25
CA HIS A 291 -8.50 15.47 29.05
C HIS A 291 -7.06 15.18 28.59
N LYS A 292 -6.08 15.15 29.50
CA LYS A 292 -4.68 14.84 29.16
C LYS A 292 -4.51 13.41 28.62
N ILE A 293 -5.22 12.45 29.20
CA ILE A 293 -5.23 11.06 28.72
C ILE A 293 -5.88 10.98 27.33
N MET A 294 -6.99 11.72 27.12
CA MET A 294 -7.67 11.79 25.83
C MET A 294 -6.78 12.32 24.72
N GLU A 295 -6.11 13.44 24.94
CA GLU A 295 -5.15 13.98 23.96
C GLU A 295 -4.05 12.97 23.64
N ARG A 296 -3.57 12.24 24.66
CA ARG A 296 -2.53 11.22 24.50
C ARG A 296 -3.00 10.03 23.65
N TYR A 297 -4.16 9.42 23.96
CA TYR A 297 -4.63 8.30 23.14
C TYR A 297 -5.08 8.73 21.75
N MET A 298 -5.67 9.93 21.58
CA MET A 298 -6.05 10.44 20.26
C MET A 298 -4.83 10.66 19.38
N SER A 299 -3.78 11.27 19.95
CA SER A 299 -2.50 11.42 19.24
C SER A 299 -1.90 10.06 18.87
N ALA A 300 -1.92 9.09 19.79
CA ALA A 300 -1.40 7.75 19.52
C ALA A 300 -2.19 7.04 18.41
N ILE A 301 -3.53 7.10 18.43
CA ILE A 301 -4.39 6.49 17.39
C ILE A 301 -4.01 6.99 16.00
N TYR A 302 -3.86 8.30 15.78
CA TYR A 302 -3.55 8.80 14.44
C TYR A 302 -2.07 8.67 14.04
N GLN A 303 -1.15 8.60 15.01
CA GLN A 303 0.25 8.24 14.72
C GLN A 303 0.38 6.79 14.23
N LEU A 304 -0.57 5.92 14.62
CA LEU A 304 -0.66 4.54 14.17
C LEU A 304 -1.31 4.38 12.78
N THR A 305 -1.71 5.46 12.08
CA THR A 305 -2.34 5.35 10.75
C THR A 305 -1.40 4.69 9.74
N THR A 306 -1.90 3.71 8.98
CA THR A 306 -1.13 3.06 7.92
C THR A 306 -1.28 3.85 6.60
N VAL A 307 -0.27 4.61 6.23
CA VAL A 307 -0.28 5.44 5.02
C VAL A 307 -0.34 4.55 3.77
N ASN A 308 -1.18 4.91 2.79
CA ASN A 308 -1.45 4.15 1.56
C ASN A 308 -1.62 5.11 0.38
N HIS A 309 -1.76 4.59 -0.85
CA HIS A 309 -1.85 5.44 -2.06
C HIS A 309 -3.05 6.40 -2.05
N ASP A 310 -4.21 5.97 -1.54
CA ASP A 310 -5.41 6.82 -1.49
C ASP A 310 -5.16 8.04 -0.60
N HIS A 311 -4.48 7.85 0.53
CA HIS A 311 -4.00 8.95 1.40
C HIS A 311 -3.13 9.95 0.64
N LEU A 312 -2.19 9.45 -0.16
CA LEU A 312 -1.26 10.31 -0.92
C LEU A 312 -2.01 11.11 -1.98
N PHE A 313 -2.87 10.46 -2.77
CA PHE A 313 -3.62 11.14 -3.83
C PHE A 313 -4.63 12.15 -3.27
N ALA A 314 -5.41 11.77 -2.26
CA ALA A 314 -6.40 12.65 -1.64
C ALA A 314 -5.76 13.92 -1.04
N THR A 315 -4.59 13.76 -0.42
CA THR A 315 -3.86 14.88 0.20
C THR A 315 -3.12 15.72 -0.84
N LEU A 316 -2.63 15.12 -1.94
CA LEU A 316 -2.10 15.87 -3.07
C LEU A 316 -3.18 16.76 -3.69
N LEU A 317 -4.38 16.21 -3.94
CA LEU A 317 -5.52 16.98 -4.45
C LEU A 317 -5.89 18.15 -3.54
N ARG A 318 -5.83 17.96 -2.21
CA ARG A 318 -6.07 19.00 -1.20
C ARG A 318 -5.16 20.22 -1.35
N TYR A 319 -3.88 19.96 -1.62
CA TYR A 319 -2.84 20.99 -1.61
C TYR A 319 -2.46 21.50 -3.00
N LEU A 320 -3.21 21.13 -4.04
CA LEU A 320 -2.98 21.67 -5.36
C LEU A 320 -3.12 23.21 -5.34
N PRO A 321 -2.16 23.95 -5.92
CA PRO A 321 -2.23 25.41 -5.98
C PRO A 321 -3.34 25.90 -6.94
N ARG A 322 -3.80 25.03 -7.83
CA ARG A 322 -4.89 25.27 -8.77
C ARG A 322 -5.85 24.10 -8.70
N ASN A 323 -7.12 24.34 -8.98
CA ASN A 323 -8.15 23.31 -9.05
C ASN A 323 -8.02 22.39 -10.28
N THR A 324 -6.90 22.40 -10.99
CA THR A 324 -6.67 21.55 -12.17
C THR A 324 -5.23 21.09 -12.24
N ILE A 325 -5.04 19.82 -12.62
CA ILE A 325 -3.74 19.19 -12.82
C ILE A 325 -3.82 18.13 -13.92
N ASP A 326 -2.75 17.91 -14.67
CA ASP A 326 -2.66 16.79 -15.60
C ASP A 326 -2.51 15.45 -14.86
N GLU A 327 -3.10 14.37 -15.36
CA GLU A 327 -3.02 13.04 -14.75
C GLU A 327 -1.58 12.55 -14.58
N SER A 328 -0.70 12.82 -15.56
CA SER A 328 0.72 12.48 -15.45
C SER A 328 1.38 13.26 -14.33
N GLN A 329 1.05 14.55 -14.18
CA GLN A 329 1.63 15.43 -13.17
C GLN A 329 1.21 15.07 -11.74
N LEU A 330 -0.03 14.60 -11.55
CA LEU A 330 -0.52 14.10 -10.27
C LEU A 330 0.16 12.78 -9.91
N ARG A 331 0.27 11.85 -10.86
CA ARG A 331 0.99 10.58 -10.68
C ARG A 331 2.47 10.77 -10.40
N GLN A 332 3.13 11.72 -11.07
CA GLN A 332 4.52 12.11 -10.83
C GLN A 332 4.75 12.59 -9.39
N ARG A 333 3.86 13.43 -8.86
CA ARG A 333 3.94 13.88 -7.46
C ARG A 333 3.70 12.72 -6.50
N ALA A 334 2.70 11.88 -6.76
CA ALA A 334 2.44 10.69 -5.94
C ALA A 334 3.62 9.71 -5.94
N TYR A 335 4.27 9.50 -7.08
CA TYR A 335 5.49 8.70 -7.19
C TYR A 335 6.62 9.24 -6.31
N LEU A 336 6.86 10.56 -6.34
CA LEU A 336 7.88 11.19 -5.48
C LEU A 336 7.55 11.05 -4.00
N VAL A 337 6.27 11.20 -3.61
CA VAL A 337 5.85 10.98 -2.22
C VAL A 337 6.10 9.53 -1.83
N ALA A 338 5.59 8.58 -2.62
CA ALA A 338 5.72 7.15 -2.33
C ALA A 338 7.19 6.67 -2.28
N SER A 339 8.05 7.21 -3.15
CA SER A 339 9.44 6.74 -3.28
C SER A 339 10.43 7.47 -2.38
N LEU A 340 10.25 8.77 -2.08
CA LEU A 340 11.23 9.56 -1.32
C LEU A 340 10.90 9.73 0.17
N CYS A 341 9.64 9.57 0.57
CA CYS A 341 9.23 9.86 1.95
C CYS A 341 9.58 8.71 2.91
N ARG A 342 9.55 7.47 2.42
CA ARG A 342 9.72 6.27 3.24
C ARG A 342 11.04 6.24 4.00
N GLU A 343 12.13 6.65 3.34
CA GLU A 343 13.47 6.65 3.95
C GLU A 343 13.69 7.83 4.92
N ARG A 344 12.83 8.85 4.87
CA ARG A 344 13.00 10.10 5.61
C ARG A 344 12.06 10.24 6.80
N ILE A 345 10.90 9.57 6.77
CA ILE A 345 9.86 9.70 7.78
C ILE A 345 9.48 8.32 8.29
N GLN A 346 9.69 8.11 9.59
CA GLN A 346 9.28 6.89 10.29
C GLN A 346 7.76 6.91 10.49
N LEU A 347 7.04 6.27 9.56
CA LEU A 347 5.60 6.09 9.59
C LEU A 347 5.28 4.62 9.33
N HIS A 348 4.02 4.26 9.55
CA HIS A 348 3.50 2.98 9.11
C HIS A 348 3.07 3.09 7.64
N TRP A 349 3.70 2.30 6.78
CA TRP A 349 3.43 2.27 5.34
C TRP A 349 2.72 0.97 4.97
N HIS A 350 1.68 1.06 4.17
CA HIS A 350 1.02 -0.11 3.61
C HIS A 350 2.00 -0.88 2.70
N GLU A 351 1.89 -2.22 2.64
CA GLU A 351 2.81 -3.08 1.86
C GLU A 351 2.89 -2.66 0.38
N SER A 352 1.79 -2.17 -0.20
CA SER A 352 1.79 -1.69 -1.59
C SER A 352 2.73 -0.52 -1.85
N LEU A 353 3.08 0.27 -0.82
CA LEU A 353 4.05 1.37 -0.90
C LEU A 353 5.48 0.92 -0.63
N VAL A 354 5.70 -0.32 -0.17
CA VAL A 354 7.04 -0.89 0.07
C VAL A 354 7.69 -1.35 -1.23
N ARG A 355 6.87 -1.79 -2.19
CA ARG A 355 7.31 -2.27 -3.51
C ARG A 355 7.75 -1.10 -4.41
N ASN A 356 8.30 -1.41 -5.57
CA ASN A 356 8.59 -0.41 -6.57
C ASN A 356 7.32 0.35 -7.00
N GLN A 357 7.44 1.67 -7.16
CA GLN A 357 6.32 2.55 -7.49
C GLN A 357 6.32 2.98 -8.96
N ILE A 358 7.23 2.43 -9.77
CA ILE A 358 7.44 2.85 -11.16
C ILE A 358 6.19 2.76 -12.04
N SER A 359 5.27 1.84 -11.74
CA SER A 359 4.01 1.71 -12.47
C SER A 359 3.16 2.99 -12.44
N LEU A 360 3.32 3.85 -11.43
CA LEU A 360 2.64 5.15 -11.39
C LEU A 360 3.09 6.07 -12.53
N LEU A 361 4.34 5.94 -13.01
CA LEU A 361 4.88 6.74 -14.11
C LEU A 361 4.66 6.11 -15.49
N THR A 362 4.13 4.88 -15.55
CA THR A 362 3.96 4.12 -16.79
C THR A 362 2.50 3.80 -17.05
N ASP A 363 2.05 2.60 -16.68
CA ASP A 363 0.76 2.02 -17.08
C ASP A 363 -0.28 1.90 -15.95
N ASP A 364 0.09 2.24 -14.71
CA ASP A 364 -0.71 1.99 -13.51
C ASP A 364 -1.26 0.55 -13.46
N ARG A 365 -0.46 -0.48 -13.80
CA ARG A 365 -0.92 -1.88 -13.91
C ARG A 365 -1.66 -2.43 -12.68
N TYR A 366 -1.40 -1.88 -11.50
CA TYR A 366 -2.07 -2.26 -10.26
C TYR A 366 -3.36 -1.46 -9.98
N ASN A 367 -3.74 -0.58 -10.89
CA ASN A 367 -4.88 0.33 -10.84
C ASN A 367 -4.90 1.18 -9.56
N LYS A 368 -3.75 1.67 -9.10
CA LYS A 368 -3.69 2.48 -7.88
C LYS A 368 -4.26 3.86 -8.12
N PHE A 369 -3.86 4.49 -9.22
CA PHE A 369 -4.35 5.80 -9.60
C PHE A 369 -5.75 5.73 -10.20
N ASN A 370 -6.01 4.77 -11.11
CA ASN A 370 -7.29 4.66 -11.80
C ASN A 370 -8.44 4.36 -10.84
N ASN A 371 -8.28 3.42 -9.90
CA ASN A 371 -9.35 3.14 -8.91
C ASN A 371 -9.63 4.37 -8.03
N PHE A 372 -8.59 5.09 -7.61
CA PHE A 372 -8.76 6.32 -6.84
C PHE A 372 -9.50 7.40 -7.65
N LEU A 373 -9.10 7.58 -8.91
CA LEU A 373 -9.69 8.59 -9.80
C LEU A 373 -11.16 8.25 -10.12
N GLU A 374 -11.47 6.98 -10.39
CA GLU A 374 -12.84 6.49 -10.58
C GLU A 374 -13.72 6.79 -9.36
N LEU A 375 -13.22 6.47 -8.15
CA LEU A 375 -13.92 6.79 -6.90
C LEU A 375 -14.14 8.31 -6.78
N ALA A 376 -13.12 9.12 -7.03
CA ALA A 376 -13.23 10.58 -6.92
C ALA A 376 -14.22 11.18 -7.94
N ILE A 377 -14.30 10.62 -9.16
CA ILE A 377 -15.25 11.03 -10.20
C ILE A 377 -16.67 10.62 -9.83
N GLN A 378 -16.88 9.36 -9.41
CA GLN A 378 -18.20 8.87 -9.02
C GLN A 378 -18.79 9.68 -7.86
N LYS A 379 -17.92 10.14 -6.95
CA LYS A 379 -18.28 10.99 -5.82
C LYS A 379 -18.32 12.48 -6.13
N LYS A 380 -18.18 12.86 -7.41
CA LYS A 380 -18.24 14.24 -7.88
C LYS A 380 -17.26 15.17 -7.16
N VAL A 381 -16.15 14.63 -6.66
CA VAL A 381 -15.05 15.40 -6.05
C VAL A 381 -14.14 15.95 -7.14
N VAL A 382 -13.97 15.18 -8.23
CA VAL A 382 -13.21 15.60 -9.40
C VAL A 382 -13.99 15.32 -10.68
N ARG A 383 -13.72 16.11 -11.72
CA ARG A 383 -14.15 15.85 -13.09
C ARG A 383 -12.94 15.65 -13.98
N LYS A 384 -13.09 14.77 -14.97
CA LYS A 384 -12.05 14.51 -15.98
C LYS A 384 -12.42 15.24 -17.28
N GLN A 385 -11.47 16.01 -17.81
CA GLN A 385 -11.53 16.60 -19.14
C GLN A 385 -10.24 16.21 -19.88
N GLU A 386 -10.35 15.34 -20.88
CA GLU A 386 -9.21 14.75 -21.59
C GLU A 386 -8.19 14.12 -20.61
N ASN A 387 -6.97 14.67 -20.50
CA ASN A 387 -5.91 14.23 -19.59
C ASN A 387 -5.83 15.06 -18.31
N ARG A 388 -6.79 15.95 -18.06
CA ARG A 388 -6.80 16.85 -16.90
C ARG A 388 -7.84 16.41 -15.88
N VAL A 389 -7.42 16.43 -14.62
CA VAL A 389 -8.28 16.29 -13.45
C VAL A 389 -8.61 17.70 -12.97
N ILE A 390 -9.88 18.00 -12.83
CA ILE A 390 -10.40 19.26 -12.28
C ILE A 390 -11.02 18.94 -10.93
N VAL A 391 -10.50 19.52 -9.86
CA VAL A 391 -11.04 19.41 -8.51
C VAL A 391 -12.22 20.36 -8.39
N ASP A 392 -13.39 19.84 -8.07
CA ASP A 392 -14.58 20.65 -7.89
C ASP A 392 -14.56 21.35 -6.53
N ALA A 393 -15.08 22.59 -6.48
CA ALA A 393 -15.10 23.43 -5.28
C ALA A 393 -15.85 22.79 -4.08
N GLY A 394 -16.65 21.75 -4.34
CA GLY A 394 -17.28 20.90 -3.32
C GLY A 394 -16.31 20.09 -2.45
N TYR A 395 -15.00 20.22 -2.67
CA TYR A 395 -13.98 19.71 -1.74
C TYR A 395 -14.20 20.20 -0.29
N SER A 396 -14.86 21.35 -0.10
CA SER A 396 -14.91 22.01 1.22
C SER A 396 -16.26 21.99 1.95
N GLU A 397 -17.43 21.80 1.34
CA GLU A 397 -18.70 21.79 2.09
C GLU A 397 -19.76 20.83 1.53
N PRO A 398 -20.17 19.80 2.29
CA PRO A 398 -21.33 18.98 1.96
C PRO A 398 -22.64 19.71 2.32
N SER A 399 -23.67 19.55 1.48
CA SER A 399 -25.02 20.11 1.70
C SER A 399 -25.86 19.34 2.73
N ASP A 400 -25.42 18.14 3.15
CA ASP A 400 -26.04 17.34 4.22
C ASP A 400 -24.96 16.75 5.16
N PHE A 401 -25.02 17.18 6.43
CA PHE A 401 -24.09 16.81 7.50
C PHE A 401 -24.07 15.30 7.83
N HIS A 402 -25.06 14.52 7.36
CA HIS A 402 -25.19 13.10 7.69
C HIS A 402 -24.55 12.15 6.66
N ARG A 403 -24.22 12.62 5.44
CA ARG A 403 -23.79 11.78 4.32
C ARG A 403 -22.35 12.00 3.84
N VAL A 404 -21.58 12.84 4.54
CA VAL A 404 -20.23 13.29 4.12
C VAL A 404 -19.27 12.16 3.69
N ARG A 405 -19.29 10.98 4.30
CA ARG A 405 -18.44 9.83 3.88
C ARG A 405 -18.90 9.19 2.57
N VAL A 406 -20.21 9.14 2.38
CA VAL A 406 -20.84 8.65 1.15
C VAL A 406 -20.67 9.69 0.04
N ASP A 407 -20.68 10.98 0.37
CA ASP A 407 -20.70 12.09 -0.58
C ASP A 407 -19.30 12.65 -0.90
N ASN A 408 -18.36 12.63 0.05
CA ASN A 408 -16.96 13.08 -0.12
C ASN A 408 -15.96 12.19 0.67
N PRO A 409 -15.79 10.91 0.30
CA PRO A 409 -14.82 10.03 0.94
C PRO A 409 -13.38 10.51 0.76
N ILE A 410 -13.08 11.26 -0.31
CA ILE A 410 -11.73 11.77 -0.59
C ILE A 410 -11.26 12.74 0.49
N SER A 411 -12.13 13.65 0.96
CA SER A 411 -11.77 14.54 2.07
C SER A 411 -11.51 13.76 3.36
N VAL A 412 -12.34 12.74 3.64
CA VAL A 412 -12.19 11.87 4.82
C VAL A 412 -10.84 11.15 4.80
N ILE A 413 -10.46 10.58 3.65
CA ILE A 413 -9.14 9.94 3.42
C ILE A 413 -8.01 10.92 3.72
N ALA A 414 -8.03 12.13 3.15
CA ALA A 414 -6.97 13.11 3.39
C ALA A 414 -6.90 13.59 4.86
N ASN A 415 -8.02 13.59 5.59
CA ASN A 415 -8.04 13.95 7.00
C ASN A 415 -7.39 12.88 7.91
N GLU A 416 -7.34 11.62 7.50
CA GLU A 416 -6.78 10.53 8.32
C GLU A 416 -5.30 10.71 8.62
N ILE A 417 -4.58 11.31 7.67
CA ILE A 417 -3.15 11.59 7.77
C ILE A 417 -2.86 13.06 8.08
N GLU A 418 -3.87 13.90 8.32
CA GLU A 418 -3.71 15.31 8.72
C GLU A 418 -2.82 15.46 9.98
N PRO A 419 -2.93 14.61 11.02
CA PRO A 419 -2.06 14.70 12.20
C PRO A 419 -0.58 14.37 11.91
N LEU A 420 -0.27 13.72 10.79
CA LEU A 420 1.09 13.35 10.39
C LEU A 420 1.82 14.55 9.78
N THR A 421 2.10 15.58 10.60
CA THR A 421 2.61 16.89 10.16
C THR A 421 3.84 16.83 9.24
N GLY A 422 4.82 15.96 9.53
CA GLY A 422 5.99 15.79 8.66
C GLY A 422 5.64 15.27 7.26
N LEU A 423 4.62 14.40 7.13
CA LEU A 423 4.11 13.96 5.84
C LEU A 423 3.31 15.07 5.15
N GLN A 424 2.48 15.80 5.90
CA GLN A 424 1.70 16.92 5.36
C GLN A 424 2.59 18.01 4.77
N GLU A 425 3.67 18.40 5.45
CA GLU A 425 4.63 19.40 4.97
C GLU A 425 5.29 18.97 3.66
N LEU A 426 5.64 17.69 3.55
CA LEU A 426 6.28 17.14 2.36
C LEU A 426 5.32 17.02 1.17
N ILE A 427 4.08 16.55 1.40
CA ILE A 427 3.06 16.50 0.35
C ILE A 427 2.71 17.91 -0.12
N LYS A 428 2.58 18.87 0.81
CA LYS A 428 2.31 20.27 0.49
C LYS A 428 3.42 20.92 -0.34
N ASP A 429 4.69 20.67 0.01
CA ASP A 429 5.85 21.12 -0.78
C ASP A 429 5.79 20.57 -2.22
N LEU A 430 5.58 19.26 -2.38
CA LEU A 430 5.51 18.62 -3.69
C LEU A 430 4.28 19.06 -4.51
N ALA A 431 3.13 19.26 -3.86
CA ALA A 431 1.92 19.76 -4.51
C ALA A 431 2.13 21.16 -5.08
N GLY A 432 2.81 22.04 -4.34
CA GLY A 432 3.08 23.43 -4.75
C GLY A 432 4.24 23.61 -5.74
N GLN A 433 5.10 22.60 -5.94
CA GLN A 433 6.25 22.73 -6.83
C GLN A 433 5.84 22.83 -8.31
N PRO A 434 6.54 23.65 -9.12
CA PRO A 434 6.36 23.68 -10.57
C PRO A 434 6.69 22.34 -11.22
N ASP A 435 6.01 22.00 -12.31
CA ASP A 435 6.17 20.69 -12.97
C ASP A 435 7.60 20.44 -13.44
N ILE A 436 8.29 21.47 -13.93
CA ILE A 436 9.71 21.36 -14.34
C ILE A 436 10.59 20.89 -13.17
N ARG A 437 10.29 21.32 -11.94
CA ARG A 437 11.00 20.88 -10.73
C ARG A 437 10.67 19.43 -10.38
N ILE A 438 9.41 19.03 -10.52
CA ILE A 438 8.97 17.64 -10.32
C ILE A 438 9.68 16.70 -11.31
N LYS A 439 9.65 17.02 -12.61
CA LYS A 439 10.36 16.26 -13.65
C LYS A 439 11.85 16.12 -13.36
N TYR A 440 12.49 17.22 -12.95
CA TYR A 440 13.91 17.21 -12.56
C TYR A 440 14.17 16.26 -11.36
N ARG A 441 13.32 16.30 -10.32
CA ARG A 441 13.47 15.43 -9.15
C ARG A 441 13.29 13.95 -9.51
N ILE A 442 12.33 13.63 -10.36
CA ILE A 442 12.09 12.25 -10.83
C ILE A 442 13.30 11.75 -11.62
N LYS A 443 13.76 12.54 -12.61
CA LYS A 443 14.97 12.26 -13.38
C LYS A 443 16.17 11.98 -12.46
N GLU A 444 16.44 12.88 -11.51
CA GLU A 444 17.58 12.74 -10.59
C GLU A 444 17.45 11.52 -9.67
N HIS A 445 16.23 11.22 -9.21
CA HIS A 445 15.98 10.05 -8.39
C HIS A 445 16.18 8.75 -9.18
N LEU A 446 15.59 8.61 -10.37
CA LEU A 446 15.67 7.41 -11.18
C LEU A 446 17.11 7.06 -11.58
N ILE A 447 17.90 8.04 -12.02
CA ILE A 447 19.29 7.76 -12.42
C ILE A 447 20.18 7.39 -11.21
N LYS A 448 19.97 8.05 -10.07
CA LYS A 448 20.70 7.72 -8.83
C LYS A 448 20.29 6.35 -8.30
N LYS A 449 19.00 6.02 -8.35
CA LYS A 449 18.47 4.71 -7.98
C LYS A 449 19.08 3.62 -8.86
N ALA A 450 19.10 3.78 -10.18
CA ALA A 450 19.67 2.79 -11.10
C ALA A 450 21.15 2.49 -10.80
N TRP A 451 21.96 3.50 -10.50
CA TRP A 451 23.35 3.30 -10.09
C TRP A 451 23.50 2.72 -8.70
N PHE A 452 22.73 3.21 -7.73
CA PHE A 452 22.75 2.72 -6.35
C PHE A 452 22.34 1.25 -6.26
N ASP A 453 21.25 0.86 -6.94
CA ASP A 453 20.77 -0.52 -6.97
C ASP A 453 21.81 -1.45 -7.59
N PHE A 454 22.47 -1.05 -8.68
CA PHE A 454 23.57 -1.84 -9.23
C PHE A 454 24.74 -1.95 -8.25
N ASP A 455 25.20 -0.85 -7.66
CA ASP A 455 26.37 -0.87 -6.76
C ASP A 455 26.08 -1.70 -5.50
N ARG A 456 24.84 -1.67 -4.98
CA ARG A 456 24.37 -2.53 -3.88
C ARG A 456 24.35 -3.99 -4.29
N ASP A 457 23.65 -4.33 -5.37
CA ASP A 457 23.49 -5.73 -5.82
C ASP A 457 24.86 -6.33 -6.18
N TYR A 458 25.74 -5.55 -6.82
CA TYR A 458 27.09 -5.99 -7.12
C TYR A 458 27.89 -6.27 -5.84
N ALA A 459 27.78 -5.43 -4.81
CA ALA A 459 28.47 -5.66 -3.55
C ALA A 459 27.92 -6.87 -2.77
N GLU A 460 26.62 -7.12 -2.85
CA GLU A 460 25.94 -8.23 -2.16
C GLU A 460 26.23 -9.58 -2.81
N PHE A 461 26.21 -9.64 -4.15
CA PHE A 461 26.31 -10.89 -4.91
C PHE A 461 27.66 -11.12 -5.59
N PHE A 462 28.68 -10.29 -5.33
CA PHE A 462 30.00 -10.45 -5.96
C PHE A 462 30.59 -11.83 -5.66
N ILE A 463 31.02 -12.54 -6.71
CA ILE A 463 31.73 -13.80 -6.60
C ILE A 463 33.04 -13.70 -7.37
N ASP A 464 34.15 -13.88 -6.66
CA ASP A 464 35.48 -13.87 -7.26
C ASP A 464 35.60 -14.95 -8.35
N GLY A 465 36.20 -14.58 -9.48
CA GLY A 465 36.32 -15.45 -10.66
C GLY A 465 35.04 -15.68 -11.47
N GLN A 466 33.84 -15.30 -10.99
CA GLN A 466 32.59 -15.41 -11.75
C GLN A 466 32.02 -14.05 -12.17
N SER A 467 31.99 -13.08 -11.25
CA SER A 467 31.51 -11.73 -11.50
C SER A 467 32.43 -10.98 -12.47
N LYS A 468 31.84 -10.25 -13.41
CA LYS A 468 32.58 -9.41 -14.37
C LYS A 468 32.94 -8.05 -13.74
N PRO A 469 33.92 -7.30 -14.28
CA PRO A 469 34.19 -5.93 -13.85
C PRO A 469 32.94 -5.03 -13.85
N LYS A 470 32.88 -4.06 -12.94
CA LYS A 470 31.68 -3.21 -12.77
C LYS A 470 31.24 -2.49 -14.04
N ASP A 471 32.16 -2.10 -14.92
CA ASP A 471 31.84 -1.41 -16.18
C ASP A 471 31.09 -2.28 -17.20
N VAL A 472 31.07 -3.61 -17.00
CA VAL A 472 30.26 -4.55 -17.77
C VAL A 472 28.79 -4.43 -17.38
N GLY A 473 28.51 -4.41 -16.08
CA GLY A 473 27.17 -4.45 -15.49
C GLY A 473 26.49 -3.11 -15.27
N ARG A 474 27.26 -2.01 -15.20
CA ARG A 474 26.73 -0.71 -14.80
C ARG A 474 25.82 -0.11 -15.88
N PRO A 475 24.62 0.41 -15.52
CA PRO A 475 23.78 1.13 -16.47
C PRO A 475 24.47 2.43 -16.91
N PHE A 476 24.32 2.80 -18.19
CA PHE A 476 24.99 3.95 -18.76
C PHE A 476 24.04 4.89 -19.51
N LEU A 477 24.42 6.17 -19.57
CA LEU A 477 23.70 7.22 -20.28
C LEU A 477 24.63 7.90 -21.28
N ILE A 478 24.24 7.86 -22.55
CA ILE A 478 24.85 8.64 -23.63
C ILE A 478 24.00 9.88 -23.85
N ARG A 479 24.60 11.06 -23.65
CA ARG A 479 23.84 12.32 -23.56
C ARG A 479 23.27 12.84 -24.88
N GLY A 480 23.81 12.39 -26.02
CA GLY A 480 23.44 12.90 -27.34
C GLY A 480 23.63 14.42 -27.51
N LYS A 481 23.37 14.92 -28.73
CA LYS A 481 23.30 16.37 -29.02
C LYS A 481 21.86 16.86 -29.13
N ARG A 482 20.92 15.99 -29.56
CA ARG A 482 19.49 16.28 -29.72
C ARG A 482 18.75 15.95 -28.42
N LYS A 483 17.77 16.77 -28.04
CA LYS A 483 16.90 16.53 -26.87
C LYS A 483 15.53 15.96 -27.24
N ASP A 484 15.20 15.90 -28.53
CA ASP A 484 13.84 15.57 -28.96
C ASP A 484 13.52 14.08 -28.84
N ILE A 485 14.48 13.20 -29.18
CA ILE A 485 14.31 11.74 -29.13
C ILE A 485 15.28 11.11 -28.12
N GLY A 486 14.71 10.36 -27.19
CA GLY A 486 15.40 9.48 -26.27
C GLY A 486 15.23 8.01 -26.66
N ILE A 487 16.27 7.22 -26.45
CA ILE A 487 16.28 5.78 -26.71
C ILE A 487 16.54 5.04 -25.40
N VAL A 488 15.66 4.09 -25.06
CA VAL A 488 15.92 3.09 -24.03
C VAL A 488 16.39 1.82 -24.73
N LEU A 489 17.60 1.37 -24.43
CA LEU A 489 18.24 0.25 -25.11
C LEU A 489 18.49 -0.93 -24.15
N VAL A 490 17.81 -2.04 -24.37
CA VAL A 490 17.72 -3.15 -23.41
C VAL A 490 18.55 -4.36 -23.87
N HIS A 491 19.38 -4.88 -22.98
CA HIS A 491 20.21 -6.06 -23.21
C HIS A 491 19.42 -7.38 -23.02
N GLY A 492 20.01 -8.50 -23.46
CA GLY A 492 19.43 -9.84 -23.39
C GLY A 492 19.57 -10.53 -22.02
N TYR A 493 18.94 -11.70 -21.90
CA TYR A 493 18.99 -12.55 -20.71
C TYR A 493 20.40 -13.10 -20.48
N MET A 494 20.83 -13.17 -19.21
CA MET A 494 22.20 -13.53 -18.78
C MET A 494 23.30 -12.60 -19.32
N ALA A 495 22.96 -11.49 -19.97
CA ALA A 495 23.89 -10.48 -20.44
C ALA A 495 23.98 -9.31 -19.46
N ALA A 496 24.49 -8.17 -19.93
CA ALA A 496 24.67 -6.95 -19.16
C ALA A 496 24.60 -5.72 -20.09
N PRO A 497 24.46 -4.48 -19.57
CA PRO A 497 24.40 -3.27 -20.41
C PRO A 497 25.53 -3.16 -21.44
N LEU A 498 26.72 -3.70 -21.15
CA LEU A 498 27.82 -3.76 -22.11
C LEU A 498 27.43 -4.35 -23.48
N GLU A 499 26.53 -5.32 -23.51
CA GLU A 499 26.09 -6.00 -24.73
C GLU A 499 25.56 -5.04 -25.79
N VAL A 500 24.92 -3.96 -25.36
CA VAL A 500 24.29 -2.97 -26.26
C VAL A 500 25.09 -1.67 -26.39
N ARG A 501 26.29 -1.62 -25.80
CA ARG A 501 27.10 -0.38 -25.72
C ARG A 501 27.55 0.11 -27.09
N ALA A 502 27.94 -0.78 -27.99
CA ALA A 502 28.37 -0.42 -29.35
C ALA A 502 27.25 0.27 -30.15
N LEU A 503 26.06 -0.35 -30.17
CA LEU A 503 24.86 0.24 -30.76
C LEU A 503 24.51 1.58 -30.08
N GLY A 504 24.57 1.64 -28.75
CA GLY A 504 24.34 2.87 -28.01
C GLY A 504 25.27 4.01 -28.44
N HIS A 505 26.57 3.75 -28.61
CA HIS A 505 27.53 4.75 -29.08
C HIS A 505 27.26 5.18 -30.52
N TYR A 506 26.94 4.25 -31.42
CA TYR A 506 26.55 4.57 -32.79
C TYR A 506 25.35 5.54 -32.81
N LEU A 507 24.28 5.21 -32.08
CA LEU A 507 23.09 6.06 -31.97
C LEU A 507 23.36 7.40 -31.31
N GLY A 508 24.25 7.42 -30.31
CA GLY A 508 24.76 8.65 -29.70
C GLY A 508 25.54 9.53 -30.69
N GLY A 509 26.31 8.91 -31.59
CA GLY A 509 27.01 9.58 -32.69
C GLY A 509 26.06 10.26 -33.68
N LEU A 510 24.89 9.66 -33.92
CA LEU A 510 23.79 10.29 -34.68
C LEU A 510 23.08 11.41 -33.90
N GLY A 511 23.45 11.62 -32.63
CA GLY A 511 22.98 12.72 -31.79
C GLY A 511 21.86 12.34 -30.83
N TYR A 512 21.38 11.10 -30.80
CA TYR A 512 20.32 10.65 -29.90
C TYR A 512 20.80 10.51 -28.45
N ARG A 513 19.88 10.69 -27.50
CA ARG A 513 20.13 10.30 -26.11
C ARG A 513 19.87 8.81 -25.97
N VAL A 514 20.77 8.06 -25.37
CA VAL A 514 20.61 6.61 -25.18
C VAL A 514 20.81 6.27 -23.71
N PHE A 515 19.84 5.63 -23.10
CA PHE A 515 19.97 5.04 -21.78
C PHE A 515 19.87 3.53 -21.88
N ALA A 516 20.87 2.83 -21.37
CA ALA A 516 20.85 1.38 -21.27
C ALA A 516 20.66 1.00 -19.79
N PRO A 517 19.44 0.63 -19.37
CA PRO A 517 19.21 0.13 -18.02
C PRO A 517 19.89 -1.23 -17.86
N ARG A 518 20.22 -1.56 -16.61
CA ARG A 518 20.60 -2.92 -16.21
C ARG A 518 19.33 -3.62 -15.75
N LEU A 519 19.04 -4.78 -16.31
CA LEU A 519 17.97 -5.63 -15.80
C LEU A 519 18.36 -6.16 -14.41
N LYS A 520 17.42 -6.14 -13.45
CA LYS A 520 17.65 -6.72 -12.11
C LYS A 520 18.17 -8.18 -12.24
N GLY A 521 19.12 -8.58 -11.38
CA GLY A 521 19.78 -9.89 -11.47
C GLY A 521 20.94 -10.00 -12.47
N HIS A 522 21.11 -9.01 -13.36
CA HIS A 522 22.09 -9.08 -14.44
C HIS A 522 23.32 -8.19 -14.17
N GLY A 523 24.46 -8.51 -14.82
CA GLY A 523 25.70 -7.73 -14.70
C GLY A 523 26.43 -7.85 -13.36
N THR A 524 26.05 -8.80 -12.51
CA THR A 524 26.54 -9.05 -11.14
C THR A 524 27.03 -10.50 -11.01
N ALA A 525 26.15 -11.44 -10.67
CA ALA A 525 26.41 -12.88 -10.57
C ALA A 525 25.15 -13.71 -10.91
N PRO A 526 25.31 -14.99 -11.30
CA PRO A 526 24.19 -15.92 -11.52
C PRO A 526 23.25 -16.07 -10.31
N GLU A 527 23.78 -15.96 -9.09
CA GLU A 527 23.05 -16.07 -7.84
C GLU A 527 22.08 -14.89 -7.62
N ASP A 528 22.45 -13.68 -8.08
CA ASP A 528 21.55 -12.51 -8.13
C ASP A 528 20.38 -12.81 -9.08
N LEU A 529 20.68 -13.28 -10.30
CA LEU A 529 19.65 -13.67 -11.28
C LEU A 529 18.70 -14.75 -10.76
N ALA A 530 19.20 -15.69 -9.95
CA ALA A 530 18.39 -16.78 -9.40
C ALA A 530 17.29 -16.32 -8.44
N ALA A 531 17.47 -15.14 -7.81
CA ALA A 531 16.59 -14.58 -6.80
C ALA A 531 15.54 -13.60 -7.37
N VAL A 532 15.55 -13.36 -8.68
CA VAL A 532 14.80 -12.28 -9.34
C VAL A 532 13.61 -12.82 -10.13
N GLU A 533 12.48 -12.15 -10.05
CA GLU A 533 11.28 -12.44 -10.84
C GLU A 533 11.25 -11.61 -12.15
N TYR A 534 10.56 -12.11 -13.19
CA TYR A 534 10.54 -11.40 -14.49
C TYR A 534 9.96 -9.97 -14.39
N ILE A 535 9.08 -9.73 -13.42
CA ILE A 535 8.46 -8.43 -13.19
C ILE A 535 9.51 -7.37 -12.82
N GLU A 536 10.60 -7.75 -12.16
CA GLU A 536 11.69 -6.84 -11.81
C GLU A 536 12.54 -6.47 -13.04
N TRP A 537 12.60 -7.34 -14.07
CA TRP A 537 13.17 -6.98 -15.38
C TRP A 537 12.28 -5.98 -16.11
N VAL A 538 10.96 -6.18 -16.07
CA VAL A 538 9.97 -5.24 -16.61
C VAL A 538 10.09 -3.87 -15.93
N GLU A 539 10.18 -3.84 -14.60
CA GLU A 539 10.38 -2.61 -13.83
C GLU A 539 11.70 -1.91 -14.19
N SER A 540 12.78 -2.65 -14.43
CA SER A 540 14.07 -2.07 -14.85
C SER A 540 13.97 -1.31 -16.19
N VAL A 541 13.18 -1.83 -17.13
CA VAL A 541 12.93 -1.18 -18.43
C VAL A 541 12.01 0.03 -18.26
N GLU A 542 11.00 -0.07 -17.40
CA GLU A 542 10.10 1.04 -17.08
C GLU A 542 10.80 2.20 -16.38
N GLU A 543 11.75 1.93 -15.49
CA GLU A 543 12.61 2.95 -14.88
C GLU A 543 13.43 3.68 -15.94
N GLY A 544 13.97 2.94 -16.91
CA GLY A 544 14.66 3.52 -18.06
C GLY A 544 13.75 4.39 -18.93
N TYR A 545 12.53 3.92 -19.21
CA TYR A 545 11.52 4.70 -19.93
C TYR A 545 11.12 5.95 -19.19
N ALA A 546 10.74 5.85 -17.91
CA ALA A 546 10.33 6.99 -17.10
C ALA A 546 11.46 8.03 -17.03
N PHE A 547 12.71 7.60 -16.83
CA PHE A 547 13.86 8.49 -16.85
C PHE A 547 13.99 9.24 -18.19
N MET A 548 13.90 8.53 -19.31
CA MET A 548 14.00 9.13 -20.64
C MET A 548 12.82 10.06 -20.95
N ASN A 549 11.62 9.71 -20.51
CA ASN A 549 10.40 10.50 -20.67
C ASN A 549 10.45 11.84 -19.90
N GLU A 550 11.22 11.92 -18.81
CA GLU A 550 11.42 13.20 -18.10
C GLU A 550 12.40 14.14 -18.81
N ILE A 551 13.26 13.64 -19.70
CA ILE A 551 14.34 14.43 -20.32
C ILE A 551 14.25 14.57 -21.85
N CYS A 552 13.36 13.84 -22.49
CA CYS A 552 13.12 13.86 -23.94
C CYS A 552 11.64 14.09 -24.24
N ARG A 553 11.34 14.59 -25.44
CA ARG A 553 9.94 14.81 -25.89
C ARG A 553 9.28 13.52 -26.37
N LYS A 554 10.06 12.67 -27.04
CA LYS A 554 9.64 11.37 -27.55
C LYS A 554 10.63 10.31 -27.09
N VAL A 555 10.13 9.12 -26.80
CA VAL A 555 10.95 7.97 -26.41
C VAL A 555 10.71 6.82 -27.36
N VAL A 556 11.80 6.25 -27.87
CA VAL A 556 11.83 4.98 -28.60
C VAL A 556 12.45 3.95 -27.67
N VAL A 557 11.90 2.74 -27.64
CA VAL A 557 12.50 1.62 -26.89
C VAL A 557 12.99 0.58 -27.88
N GLY A 558 14.09 -0.07 -27.58
CA GLY A 558 14.51 -1.22 -28.35
C GLY A 558 15.47 -2.10 -27.58
N GLY A 559 15.73 -3.27 -28.10
CA GLY A 559 16.59 -4.21 -27.40
C GLY A 559 16.98 -5.41 -28.24
N PHE A 560 17.81 -6.24 -27.62
CA PHE A 560 18.36 -7.44 -28.22
C PHE A 560 17.91 -8.69 -27.45
N SER A 561 17.51 -9.73 -28.18
CA SER A 561 17.05 -11.00 -27.63
C SER A 561 15.92 -10.80 -26.61
N THR A 562 16.04 -11.25 -25.37
CA THR A 562 15.07 -10.97 -24.30
C THR A 562 14.78 -9.47 -24.10
N GLY A 563 15.77 -8.60 -24.30
CA GLY A 563 15.60 -7.15 -24.25
C GLY A 563 14.67 -6.63 -25.35
N ALA A 564 14.62 -7.30 -26.50
CA ALA A 564 13.66 -7.02 -27.56
C ALA A 564 12.23 -7.38 -27.12
N GLY A 565 12.05 -8.51 -26.44
CA GLY A 565 10.77 -8.91 -25.85
C GLY A 565 10.27 -7.91 -24.80
N LEU A 566 11.14 -7.45 -23.90
CA LEU A 566 10.81 -6.42 -22.90
C LEU A 566 10.46 -5.06 -23.54
N ALA A 567 11.15 -4.68 -24.61
CA ALA A 567 10.83 -3.47 -25.38
C ALA A 567 9.42 -3.55 -26.00
N LEU A 568 9.07 -4.71 -26.57
CA LEU A 568 7.73 -4.99 -27.11
C LEU A 568 6.66 -4.98 -26.02
N ASP A 569 6.91 -5.61 -24.86
CA ASP A 569 5.98 -5.60 -23.72
C ASP A 569 5.70 -4.18 -23.23
N LEU A 570 6.74 -3.34 -23.11
CA LEU A 570 6.57 -1.93 -22.73
C LEU A 570 5.65 -1.20 -23.72
N CYS A 571 5.90 -1.33 -25.03
CA CYS A 571 5.08 -0.71 -26.07
C CYS A 571 3.64 -1.24 -26.14
N ALA A 572 3.41 -2.47 -25.73
CA ALA A 572 2.08 -3.05 -25.69
C ALA A 572 1.21 -2.50 -24.54
N ARG A 573 1.84 -1.96 -23.48
CA ARG A 573 1.16 -1.49 -22.26
C ARG A 573 1.15 0.03 -22.11
N VAL A 574 2.28 0.67 -22.41
CA VAL A 574 2.51 2.09 -22.15
C VAL A 574 2.20 2.91 -23.40
N LYS A 575 1.34 3.92 -23.24
CA LYS A 575 1.00 4.86 -24.31
C LYS A 575 2.07 5.97 -24.40
N GLY A 576 2.27 6.51 -25.60
CA GLY A 576 3.14 7.69 -25.83
C GLY A 576 4.55 7.38 -26.30
N LEU A 577 4.93 6.10 -26.47
CA LEU A 577 6.17 5.73 -27.16
C LEU A 577 6.08 6.07 -28.65
N ALA A 578 7.20 6.49 -29.23
CA ALA A 578 7.28 6.91 -30.63
C ALA A 578 7.58 5.76 -31.60
N GLY A 579 8.10 4.63 -31.10
CA GLY A 579 8.41 3.45 -31.90
C GLY A 579 9.14 2.39 -31.09
N VAL A 580 9.33 1.22 -31.71
CA VAL A 580 10.06 0.08 -31.15
C VAL A 580 10.99 -0.56 -32.17
N PHE A 581 12.18 -0.99 -31.75
CA PHE A 581 13.00 -1.90 -32.55
C PHE A 581 13.39 -3.15 -31.74
N ALA A 582 13.20 -4.32 -32.35
CA ALA A 582 13.37 -5.62 -31.73
C ALA A 582 14.41 -6.43 -32.52
N ILE A 583 15.58 -6.64 -31.93
CA ILE A 583 16.70 -7.35 -32.58
C ILE A 583 16.76 -8.78 -32.02
N SER A 584 16.64 -9.77 -32.89
CA SER A 584 16.53 -11.20 -32.60
C SER A 584 15.50 -11.57 -31.52
N PRO A 585 14.24 -11.08 -31.56
CA PRO A 585 13.27 -11.34 -30.51
C PRO A 585 12.80 -12.82 -30.51
N PRO A 586 12.96 -13.56 -29.40
CA PRO A 586 12.34 -14.86 -29.25
C PRO A 586 10.83 -14.71 -28.94
N LEU A 587 10.00 -15.63 -29.44
CA LEU A 587 8.56 -15.67 -29.10
C LEU A 587 8.26 -16.66 -27.98
N LYS A 588 8.92 -17.82 -27.98
CA LYS A 588 8.77 -18.86 -26.95
C LYS A 588 10.10 -19.50 -26.60
N LEU A 589 10.16 -20.18 -25.45
CA LEU A 589 11.34 -20.97 -25.09
C LEU A 589 11.69 -22.05 -26.13
N GLN A 590 10.71 -22.61 -26.85
CA GLN A 590 10.98 -23.61 -27.89
C GLN A 590 11.65 -23.03 -29.13
N ASP A 591 11.64 -21.70 -29.29
CA ASP A 591 12.38 -21.06 -30.38
C ASP A 591 13.89 -21.03 -30.09
N PHE A 592 14.33 -21.33 -28.85
CA PHE A 592 15.75 -21.48 -28.57
C PHE A 592 16.31 -22.78 -29.19
N SER A 593 17.50 -22.69 -29.76
CA SER A 593 18.14 -23.78 -30.48
C SER A 593 18.57 -24.94 -29.57
N ALA A 594 19.03 -26.01 -30.22
CA ALA A 594 19.60 -27.19 -29.56
C ALA A 594 20.82 -26.89 -28.64
N ARG A 595 21.43 -25.70 -28.69
CA ARG A 595 22.51 -25.32 -27.77
C ARG A 595 22.02 -24.90 -26.38
N PHE A 596 20.76 -24.52 -26.24
CA PHE A 596 20.05 -24.31 -24.96
C PHE A 596 19.45 -25.62 -24.39
N VAL A 597 19.71 -26.77 -25.03
CA VAL A 597 19.09 -28.08 -24.74
C VAL A 597 19.22 -28.57 -23.31
N PRO A 598 20.35 -28.40 -22.58
CA PRO A 598 20.42 -28.88 -21.20
C PRO A 598 19.35 -28.21 -20.33
N ALA A 599 19.14 -26.91 -20.50
CA ALA A 599 18.12 -26.12 -19.81
C ALA A 599 16.69 -26.47 -20.26
N VAL A 600 16.44 -26.58 -21.57
CA VAL A 600 15.12 -26.87 -22.13
C VAL A 600 14.70 -28.33 -21.86
N ASN A 601 15.61 -29.29 -21.96
CA ASN A 601 15.32 -30.69 -21.63
C ASN A 601 15.08 -30.88 -20.13
N PHE A 602 15.82 -30.17 -19.29
CA PHE A 602 15.59 -30.20 -17.86
C PHE A 602 14.25 -29.54 -17.50
N TRP A 603 13.88 -28.44 -18.15
CA TRP A 603 12.54 -27.85 -18.04
C TRP A 603 11.43 -28.81 -18.48
N ASN A 604 11.57 -29.45 -19.63
CA ASN A 604 10.62 -30.47 -20.10
C ASN A 604 10.49 -31.64 -19.12
N LYS A 605 11.60 -32.02 -18.46
CA LYS A 605 11.62 -33.05 -17.41
C LYS A 605 10.98 -32.57 -16.10
N LEU A 606 11.16 -31.30 -15.74
CA LEU A 606 10.57 -30.65 -14.57
C LEU A 606 9.06 -30.46 -14.75
N MET A 607 8.60 -30.00 -15.91
CA MET A 607 7.16 -29.90 -16.24
C MET A 607 6.48 -31.27 -16.21
N ARG A 608 7.19 -32.35 -16.53
CA ARG A 608 6.71 -33.74 -16.35
C ARG A 608 6.67 -34.21 -14.89
N LYS A 609 7.40 -33.58 -13.97
CA LYS A 609 7.43 -33.88 -12.52
C LYS A 609 6.89 -32.66 -11.75
N MET A 610 5.58 -32.63 -11.48
CA MET A 610 4.83 -31.50 -10.90
C MET A 610 5.23 -31.05 -9.46
N ASN A 611 6.44 -31.31 -8.96
CA ASN A 611 6.92 -30.81 -7.66
C ASN A 611 7.90 -29.64 -7.86
N VAL A 612 7.36 -28.41 -7.83
CA VAL A 612 8.06 -27.16 -8.20
C VAL A 612 8.86 -26.53 -7.05
N GLU A 613 8.84 -27.08 -5.83
CA GLU A 613 9.52 -26.47 -4.68
C GLU A 613 11.02 -26.77 -4.56
N SER A 614 11.52 -27.91 -5.04
CA SER A 614 12.92 -28.31 -4.84
C SER A 614 13.91 -27.76 -5.88
N ALA A 615 13.44 -27.23 -7.01
CA ALA A 615 14.28 -26.90 -8.17
C ALA A 615 14.85 -25.45 -8.19
N LYS A 616 14.45 -24.58 -7.25
CA LYS A 616 14.79 -23.15 -7.29
C LYS A 616 16.29 -22.80 -7.14
N ARG A 617 17.16 -23.78 -6.84
CA ARG A 617 18.61 -23.54 -6.61
C ARG A 617 19.55 -24.28 -7.56
N GLU A 618 19.00 -24.96 -8.57
CA GLU A 618 19.83 -25.65 -9.55
C GLU A 618 20.31 -24.69 -10.65
N PHE A 619 21.53 -24.92 -11.14
CA PHE A 619 22.17 -24.15 -12.21
C PHE A 619 22.59 -25.08 -13.33
N VAL A 620 22.45 -24.60 -14.56
CA VAL A 620 22.90 -25.28 -15.77
C VAL A 620 24.10 -24.54 -16.35
N GLU A 621 25.09 -25.26 -16.86
CA GLU A 621 26.24 -24.65 -17.55
C GLU A 621 25.81 -23.93 -18.83
N ASN A 622 26.44 -22.78 -19.08
CA ASN A 622 26.20 -21.94 -20.26
C ASN A 622 27.52 -21.65 -20.99
N HIS A 623 27.50 -21.76 -22.32
CA HIS A 623 28.64 -21.48 -23.20
C HIS A 623 28.33 -20.27 -24.09
N PRO A 624 28.52 -19.04 -23.58
CA PRO A 624 28.09 -17.83 -24.29
C PRO A 624 29.03 -17.43 -25.44
N GLU A 625 28.47 -16.78 -26.46
CA GLU A 625 29.25 -16.16 -27.56
C GLU A 625 30.12 -15.00 -27.05
N ASN A 626 29.67 -14.27 -26.01
CA ASN A 626 30.42 -13.16 -25.40
C ASN A 626 30.79 -13.47 -23.92
N PRO A 627 31.79 -14.33 -23.66
CA PRO A 627 32.15 -14.78 -22.31
C PRO A 627 32.69 -13.67 -21.38
N HIS A 628 33.07 -12.52 -21.96
CA HIS A 628 33.47 -11.33 -21.20
C HIS A 628 32.26 -10.54 -20.66
N ILE A 629 31.04 -10.84 -21.15
CA ILE A 629 29.78 -10.17 -20.76
C ILE A 629 28.86 -11.13 -20.01
N ASN A 630 28.60 -12.30 -20.61
CA ASN A 630 27.53 -13.18 -20.17
C ASN A 630 27.93 -14.06 -18.98
N TYR A 631 26.92 -14.51 -18.23
CA TYR A 631 27.10 -15.53 -17.20
C TYR A 631 27.41 -16.91 -17.80
N PHE A 632 28.24 -17.67 -17.08
CA PHE A 632 28.55 -19.07 -17.41
C PHE A 632 27.60 -20.08 -16.77
N ARG A 633 26.72 -19.64 -15.87
CA ARG A 633 25.75 -20.47 -15.17
C ARG A 633 24.37 -19.86 -15.29
N ASN A 634 23.39 -20.66 -15.66
CA ASN A 634 21.99 -20.27 -15.84
C ASN A 634 21.14 -20.87 -14.71
N PRO A 635 20.52 -20.07 -13.83
CA PRO A 635 19.63 -20.60 -12.81
C PRO A 635 18.33 -21.11 -13.42
N ILE A 636 17.84 -22.25 -12.93
CA ILE A 636 16.55 -22.80 -13.38
C ILE A 636 15.40 -21.84 -13.09
N SER A 637 15.43 -21.16 -11.94
CA SER A 637 14.44 -20.12 -11.63
C SER A 637 14.40 -19.03 -12.71
N GLY A 638 15.55 -18.58 -13.21
CA GLY A 638 15.60 -17.58 -14.28
C GLY A 638 15.01 -18.06 -15.61
N ILE A 639 15.14 -19.35 -15.94
CA ILE A 639 14.50 -19.94 -17.13
C ILE A 639 12.97 -19.93 -16.99
N ILE A 640 12.44 -20.23 -15.81
CA ILE A 640 11.00 -20.19 -15.51
C ILE A 640 10.46 -18.78 -15.68
N GLU A 641 11.16 -17.80 -15.14
CA GLU A 641 10.78 -16.40 -15.24
C GLU A 641 10.88 -15.89 -16.70
N LEU A 642 11.85 -16.38 -17.47
CA LEU A 642 11.96 -16.10 -18.90
C LEU A 642 10.77 -16.67 -19.71
N ASP A 643 10.32 -17.89 -19.42
CA ASP A 643 9.13 -18.50 -20.05
C ASP A 643 7.89 -17.66 -19.79
N ARG A 644 7.67 -17.26 -18.52
CA ARG A 644 6.55 -16.41 -18.11
C ARG A 644 6.53 -15.07 -18.82
N LEU A 645 7.70 -14.44 -18.98
CA LEU A 645 7.84 -13.21 -19.74
C LEU A 645 7.45 -13.42 -21.20
N MET A 646 7.95 -14.48 -21.84
CA MET A 646 7.67 -14.76 -23.25
C MET A 646 6.19 -15.02 -23.51
N ASP A 647 5.54 -15.83 -22.67
CA ASP A 647 4.09 -16.08 -22.75
C ASP A 647 3.31 -14.77 -22.62
N GLN A 648 3.68 -13.93 -21.65
CA GLN A 648 3.02 -12.64 -21.43
C GLN A 648 3.21 -11.67 -22.61
N VAL A 649 4.41 -11.62 -23.20
CA VAL A 649 4.70 -10.79 -24.38
C VAL A 649 3.89 -11.28 -25.58
N ALA A 650 3.86 -12.60 -25.82
CA ALA A 650 3.22 -13.22 -26.98
C ALA A 650 1.73 -12.88 -27.08
N ASP A 651 1.03 -12.82 -25.94
CA ASP A 651 -0.39 -12.45 -25.85
C ASP A 651 -0.64 -10.97 -26.10
N ARG A 652 0.37 -10.12 -25.86
CA ARG A 652 0.28 -8.66 -25.93
C ARG A 652 0.78 -8.05 -27.24
N LEU A 653 1.47 -8.82 -28.10
CA LEU A 653 1.97 -8.33 -29.40
C LEU A 653 0.93 -7.58 -30.25
N PRO A 654 -0.36 -8.00 -30.32
CA PRO A 654 -1.38 -7.26 -31.06
C PRO A 654 -1.62 -5.83 -30.54
N ASN A 655 -1.26 -5.54 -29.29
CA ASN A 655 -1.40 -4.20 -28.70
C ASN A 655 -0.25 -3.26 -29.06
N VAL A 656 0.83 -3.76 -29.67
CA VAL A 656 1.94 -2.93 -30.17
C VAL A 656 1.51 -2.23 -31.46
N GLN A 657 1.06 -0.98 -31.33
CA GLN A 657 0.51 -0.17 -32.43
C GLN A 657 1.48 0.88 -32.99
N VAL A 658 2.60 1.11 -32.29
CA VAL A 658 3.64 2.07 -32.69
C VAL A 658 4.49 1.52 -33.84
N PRO A 659 5.14 2.38 -34.65
CA PRO A 659 6.05 1.93 -35.68
C PRO A 659 7.08 0.93 -35.15
N ALA A 660 7.34 -0.15 -35.89
CA ALA A 660 8.14 -1.26 -35.40
C ALA A 660 9.16 -1.77 -36.41
N LEU A 661 10.41 -1.94 -35.99
CA LEU A 661 11.44 -2.65 -36.75
C LEU A 661 11.78 -3.97 -36.08
N VAL A 662 11.71 -5.08 -36.81
CA VAL A 662 12.20 -6.38 -36.34
C VAL A 662 13.41 -6.78 -37.17
N VAL A 663 14.54 -7.09 -36.52
CA VAL A 663 15.77 -7.54 -37.17
C VAL A 663 16.07 -8.96 -36.72
N GLN A 664 16.40 -9.87 -37.64
CA GLN A 664 16.74 -11.25 -37.32
C GLN A 664 17.91 -11.73 -38.18
N SER A 665 18.75 -12.63 -37.63
CA SER A 665 19.76 -13.34 -38.40
C SER A 665 19.26 -14.68 -38.95
N LEU A 666 19.57 -14.98 -40.21
CA LEU A 666 19.13 -16.21 -40.89
C LEU A 666 19.77 -17.47 -40.28
N GLY A 667 21.06 -17.41 -39.97
CA GLY A 667 21.82 -18.50 -39.36
C GLY A 667 21.97 -18.36 -37.85
N ASP A 668 21.00 -17.74 -37.17
CA ASP A 668 21.03 -17.54 -35.72
C ASP A 668 21.08 -18.91 -34.98
N PRO A 669 22.17 -19.21 -34.25
CA PRO A 669 22.35 -20.48 -33.57
C PRO A 669 21.67 -20.50 -32.20
N VAL A 670 20.97 -19.43 -31.78
CA VAL A 670 20.30 -19.33 -30.48
C VAL A 670 18.80 -19.17 -30.65
N VAL A 671 18.31 -18.26 -31.49
CA VAL A 671 16.86 -18.01 -31.70
C VAL A 671 16.46 -18.38 -33.12
N ASN A 672 15.48 -19.28 -33.26
CA ASN A 672 14.97 -19.71 -34.56
C ASN A 672 14.29 -18.53 -35.30
N PRO A 673 14.68 -18.22 -36.55
CA PRO A 673 14.08 -17.12 -37.33
C PRO A 673 12.57 -17.22 -37.55
N SER A 674 11.99 -18.42 -37.44
CA SER A 674 10.53 -18.58 -37.50
C SER A 674 9.82 -17.94 -36.30
N GLY A 675 10.47 -17.87 -35.13
CA GLY A 675 9.97 -17.20 -33.93
C GLY A 675 9.85 -15.69 -34.14
N SER A 676 10.92 -15.04 -34.59
CA SER A 676 10.93 -13.59 -34.87
C SER A 676 9.96 -13.20 -35.99
N LEU A 677 9.77 -14.07 -37.00
CA LEU A 677 8.77 -13.84 -38.04
C LEU A 677 7.33 -13.91 -37.47
N LYS A 678 7.07 -14.84 -36.54
CA LYS A 678 5.78 -14.87 -35.81
C LYS A 678 5.58 -13.63 -34.95
N VAL A 679 6.65 -13.12 -34.31
CA VAL A 679 6.59 -11.84 -33.59
C VAL A 679 6.13 -10.75 -34.55
N PHE A 680 6.83 -10.56 -35.66
CA PHE A 680 6.52 -9.54 -36.67
C PHE A 680 5.08 -9.63 -37.21
N THR A 681 4.61 -10.83 -37.54
CA THR A 681 3.25 -11.01 -38.07
C THR A 681 2.18 -10.67 -37.04
N ARG A 682 2.41 -10.97 -35.75
CA ARG A 682 1.48 -10.68 -34.64
C ARG A 682 1.47 -9.24 -34.17
N LEU A 683 2.47 -8.42 -34.51
CA LEU A 683 2.47 -6.99 -34.16
C LEU A 683 1.23 -6.30 -34.73
N GLY A 684 0.54 -5.55 -33.89
CA GLY A 684 -0.63 -4.76 -34.29
C GLY A 684 -0.30 -3.54 -35.15
N SER A 685 0.97 -3.14 -35.21
CA SER A 685 1.41 -1.96 -35.96
C SER A 685 1.14 -2.09 -37.45
N LYS A 686 0.63 -0.99 -38.02
CA LYS A 686 0.46 -0.81 -39.47
C LYS A 686 1.75 -0.36 -40.16
N ASP A 687 2.65 0.28 -39.42
CA ASP A 687 3.97 0.69 -39.87
C ASP A 687 5.00 -0.26 -39.26
N LYS A 688 5.35 -1.31 -39.98
CA LYS A 688 6.30 -2.31 -39.47
C LYS A 688 7.19 -2.87 -40.56
N GLU A 689 8.45 -3.08 -40.21
CA GLU A 689 9.49 -3.60 -41.09
C GLU A 689 10.15 -4.85 -40.51
N TYR A 690 10.53 -5.77 -41.40
CA TYR A 690 11.24 -6.98 -41.06
C TYR A 690 12.54 -7.06 -41.86
N LEU A 691 13.68 -7.03 -41.18
CA LEU A 691 14.99 -7.14 -41.79
C LEU A 691 15.63 -8.48 -41.44
N MET A 692 15.90 -9.30 -42.45
CA MET A 692 16.67 -10.52 -42.33
C MET A 692 18.12 -10.25 -42.76
N VAL A 693 19.08 -10.52 -41.87
CA VAL A 693 20.52 -10.46 -42.17
C VAL A 693 21.09 -11.87 -42.30
N ASN A 694 22.03 -12.08 -43.21
CA ASN A 694 22.62 -13.40 -43.45
C ASN A 694 23.89 -13.61 -42.61
N TYR A 695 23.75 -13.71 -41.29
CA TYR A 695 24.86 -14.02 -40.37
C TYR A 695 24.66 -15.38 -39.68
N GLY A 696 25.77 -16.04 -39.34
CA GLY A 696 25.78 -17.35 -38.66
C GLY A 696 25.94 -17.27 -37.13
N ARG A 697 25.48 -16.19 -36.50
CA ARG A 697 25.69 -15.90 -35.06
C ARG A 697 24.50 -15.18 -34.45
N HIS A 698 24.31 -15.28 -33.14
CA HIS A 698 23.20 -14.62 -32.44
C HIS A 698 23.54 -13.16 -32.12
N GLY A 699 24.75 -12.88 -31.63
CA GLY A 699 25.23 -11.56 -31.23
C GLY A 699 25.45 -10.57 -32.38
N ILE A 700 24.43 -10.32 -33.22
CA ILE A 700 24.50 -9.46 -34.41
C ILE A 700 24.72 -7.97 -34.11
N ILE A 701 24.73 -7.60 -32.84
CA ILE A 701 25.02 -6.25 -32.33
C ILE A 701 26.46 -6.10 -31.79
N ASN A 702 27.27 -7.16 -31.80
CA ASN A 702 28.66 -7.15 -31.35
C ASN A 702 29.59 -7.75 -32.43
N GLY A 703 30.81 -7.24 -32.58
CA GLY A 703 31.80 -7.73 -33.56
C GLY A 703 31.51 -7.34 -35.02
N ASP A 704 32.31 -7.89 -35.94
CA ASP A 704 32.36 -7.51 -37.35
C ASP A 704 30.99 -7.64 -38.05
N GLN A 705 30.67 -6.71 -38.97
CA GLN A 705 29.38 -6.64 -39.71
C GLN A 705 28.17 -6.13 -38.93
N SER A 706 28.30 -5.79 -37.63
CA SER A 706 27.23 -5.16 -36.83
C SER A 706 26.77 -3.80 -37.37
N GLU A 707 27.62 -3.11 -38.15
CA GLU A 707 27.33 -1.81 -38.78
C GLU A 707 26.05 -1.81 -39.62
N ARG A 708 25.73 -2.92 -40.31
CA ARG A 708 24.51 -3.00 -41.12
C ARG A 708 23.25 -3.00 -40.25
N VAL A 709 23.30 -3.67 -39.11
CA VAL A 709 22.21 -3.66 -38.12
C VAL A 709 22.10 -2.26 -37.51
N PHE A 710 23.23 -1.63 -37.20
CA PHE A 710 23.26 -0.27 -36.65
C PHE A 710 22.67 0.75 -37.63
N ALA A 711 23.05 0.67 -38.90
CA ALA A 711 22.51 1.51 -39.98
C ALA A 711 20.99 1.35 -40.10
N ALA A 712 20.47 0.12 -40.15
CA ALA A 712 19.04 -0.12 -40.23
C ALA A 712 18.26 0.48 -39.05
N VAL A 713 18.78 0.36 -37.82
CA VAL A 713 18.18 1.00 -36.64
C VAL A 713 18.26 2.52 -36.75
N GLY A 714 19.41 3.06 -37.20
CA GLY A 714 19.60 4.50 -37.42
C GLY A 714 18.63 5.09 -38.45
N ASP A 715 18.38 4.38 -39.55
CA ASP A 715 17.46 4.78 -40.62
C ASP A 715 16.01 4.76 -40.15
N PHE A 716 15.63 3.71 -39.41
CA PHE A 716 14.32 3.63 -38.74
C PHE A 716 14.09 4.83 -37.82
N LEU A 717 15.05 5.14 -36.93
CA LEU A 717 14.96 6.27 -36.02
C LEU A 717 14.91 7.62 -36.76
N SER A 718 15.65 7.75 -37.86
CA SER A 718 15.66 8.97 -38.66
C SER A 718 14.32 9.22 -39.34
N ARG A 719 13.63 8.18 -39.82
CA ARG A 719 12.26 8.30 -40.36
C ARG A 719 11.26 8.68 -39.28
N LEU A 720 11.38 8.09 -38.09
CA LEU A 720 10.56 8.48 -36.94
C LEU A 720 10.75 9.93 -36.55
N ALA A 721 11.98 10.46 -36.67
CA ALA A 721 12.29 11.85 -36.40
C ALA A 721 11.70 12.80 -37.45
N ALA A 722 11.52 12.35 -38.69
CA ALA A 722 10.98 13.14 -39.80
C ALA A 722 9.44 13.23 -39.81
N THR A 723 8.76 12.33 -39.10
CA THR A 723 7.28 12.34 -38.94
C THR A 723 6.83 13.18 -37.73
N VAL A 724 7.75 13.95 -37.15
CA VAL A 724 7.55 14.85 -35.99
C VAL A 724 7.68 16.28 -36.44
#